data_AF-A0A4D5RC53-F1
#
_entry.id   AF-A0A4D5RC53-F1
#
_cell.length_a   1.000
_cell.length_b   1.000
_cell.length_c   1.000
_cell.angle_alpha   90.00
_cell.angle_beta   90.00
_cell.angle_gamma   90.00
#
_symmetry.space_group_name_H-M   'P 1'
#
loop_
_entity.id
_entity.type
_entity.pdbx_description
1 polymer ?
#
loop_
_entity_poly.entity_id
_entity_poly.type
_entity_poly.pdbx_seq_one_letter_code
_entity_poly.pdbx_strand_id
1 'polypeptide(L)'
;MRLTPKELEGLLVHQAGFLAQKRLARGLLLNHPEAVALIACQVQELARDGLGLCEVMDKGGQMIGRNQVLEGVPDLLHEMTVEATFTDGTKLVCLHYPIRKKNGDLQLALHGSFLPVPCHSVFEEKKVGSHYHFTETSKYLVFDRKKAYGMRLNIPAGTSVRFEPGDERSVPLVEIAGFQIVRGGNNLCDGNVDIKNLPQVMKRVYTNGFGHIKQKTVDEGKPHRMTRANYICHFGPTVGDKVKLADTCLVVEVEKDHTSYGDEVMFGGGKVIRDGMGQASYRRSEEVLDVVITNALIIDAVLGIVKADVGIKGNTIVGIGKSGNPDVMAGVDPCLVIGCGTEVVAGEGLILTAGAIDTHVHYICPQIVKQAIAGGITTLIGGGSGPASGTRATTCTPGPDCIENMMQSTDNMPLNFGFTGARSGTRIPSGSWGYGPETSRGLGIYSSSHRRLSPSRRPLRHPGADPHGHAERVRLPGADAGGFRRPLHSRVPRRGRRRGSCARHHRRLRRAQRHSLVHQPHSALHKEHSGRGLGHAYHLSSSGQAMGRIGEVVSRTWQTADKMRLFRGKLDEDSPKNDNFRVKRYIAKYTINPALAHGIASYVGSVEPGKMADLVLWKPALFGAKPELVIKGGQIISAQIGLANASIPNAEPMMLRKMFGACGISTRKNSAVFVSQVSLDKGIVQKYGLKKTLLPVSGSRKITKSDFVLNGLTPKLSVHPEKYLVEWIKEEDGEEKRVHLTVPPSDHIALAQTYFLF
;
A
#
# COMPACT_ATOMS: atom_id res chain seq x y z
N MET A 1 17.39 -26.51 26.44
CA MET A 1 16.27 -26.06 25.58
C MET A 1 16.14 -26.91 24.33
N ARG A 2 17.04 -26.84 23.32
CA ARG A 2 16.88 -27.52 22.01
C ARG A 2 15.66 -27.02 21.19
N LEU A 3 15.39 -25.72 21.24
CA LEU A 3 14.22 -25.09 20.59
C LEU A 3 14.21 -25.33 19.07
N THR A 4 13.08 -25.79 18.58
CA THR A 4 12.74 -25.84 17.15
C THR A 4 12.43 -24.43 16.60
N PRO A 5 12.39 -24.25 15.27
CA PRO A 5 11.90 -23.01 14.66
C PRO A 5 10.47 -22.63 15.11
N LYS A 6 9.59 -23.62 15.36
CA LYS A 6 8.23 -23.37 15.89
C LYS A 6 8.26 -22.73 17.27
N GLU A 7 9.10 -23.23 18.18
CA GLU A 7 9.25 -22.66 19.53
C GLU A 7 9.88 -21.26 19.50
N LEU A 8 10.84 -21.00 18.60
CA LEU A 8 11.42 -19.67 18.42
C LEU A 8 10.38 -18.64 17.92
N GLU A 9 9.44 -19.06 17.08
CA GLU A 9 8.32 -18.22 16.63
C GLU A 9 7.22 -18.07 17.69
N GLY A 10 6.96 -19.10 18.51
CA GLY A 10 6.10 -18.99 19.70
C GLY A 10 6.66 -17.99 20.72
N LEU A 11 7.97 -17.99 20.97
CA LEU A 11 8.62 -16.97 21.81
C LEU A 11 8.49 -15.55 21.24
N LEU A 12 8.43 -15.39 19.92
CA LEU A 12 8.16 -14.10 19.27
C LEU A 12 6.70 -13.65 19.48
N VAL A 13 5.74 -14.57 19.39
CA VAL A 13 4.32 -14.31 19.72
C VAL A 13 4.20 -13.89 21.18
N HIS A 14 4.78 -14.63 22.12
CA HIS A 14 4.76 -14.28 23.55
C HIS A 14 5.39 -12.89 23.80
N GLN A 15 6.56 -12.58 23.20
CA GLN A 15 7.20 -11.26 23.36
C GLN A 15 6.33 -10.11 22.82
N ALA A 16 5.66 -10.29 21.68
CA ALA A 16 4.76 -9.31 21.11
C ALA A 16 3.45 -9.17 21.93
N GLY A 17 2.92 -10.28 22.42
CA GLY A 17 1.75 -10.31 23.31
C GLY A 17 2.03 -9.61 24.64
N PHE A 18 3.15 -9.90 25.29
CA PHE A 18 3.55 -9.23 26.54
C PHE A 18 3.82 -7.73 26.32
N LEU A 19 4.31 -7.32 25.15
CA LEU A 19 4.38 -5.90 24.77
C LEU A 19 2.98 -5.26 24.67
N ALA A 20 2.02 -5.93 24.04
CA ALA A 20 0.63 -5.48 23.96
C ALA A 20 -0.06 -5.45 25.34
N GLN A 21 0.13 -6.45 26.18
CA GLN A 21 -0.35 -6.46 27.57
C GLN A 21 0.20 -5.27 28.38
N LYS A 22 1.51 -4.95 28.25
CA LYS A 22 2.10 -3.74 28.86
C LYS A 22 1.58 -2.42 28.28
N ARG A 23 1.00 -2.42 27.07
CA ARG A 23 0.30 -1.25 26.49
C ARG A 23 -1.13 -1.16 27.04
N LEU A 24 -1.87 -2.27 27.06
CA LEU A 24 -3.23 -2.37 27.60
C LEU A 24 -3.29 -2.01 29.10
N ALA A 25 -2.38 -2.57 29.91
CA ALA A 25 -2.33 -2.39 31.38
C ALA A 25 -2.14 -0.92 31.82
N ARG A 26 -1.67 -0.04 30.92
CA ARG A 26 -1.54 1.41 31.15
C ARG A 26 -2.57 2.27 30.41
N GLY A 27 -3.68 1.67 29.96
CA GLY A 27 -4.80 2.38 29.35
C GLY A 27 -4.65 2.71 27.86
N LEU A 28 -3.69 2.13 27.13
CA LEU A 28 -3.61 2.34 25.68
C LEU A 28 -4.61 1.44 24.94
N LEU A 29 -5.29 2.04 23.95
CA LEU A 29 -6.05 1.33 22.93
C LEU A 29 -5.07 0.56 22.03
N LEU A 30 -5.27 -0.74 21.89
CA LEU A 30 -4.41 -1.60 21.07
C LEU A 30 -4.69 -1.43 19.57
N ASN A 31 -3.64 -1.40 18.77
CA ASN A 31 -3.74 -1.48 17.31
C ASN A 31 -3.94 -2.93 16.81
N HIS A 32 -4.04 -3.13 15.50
CA HIS A 32 -4.26 -4.46 14.93
C HIS A 32 -3.19 -5.51 15.32
N PRO A 33 -1.88 -5.30 15.06
CA PRO A 33 -0.87 -6.29 15.44
C PRO A 33 -0.74 -6.49 16.97
N GLU A 34 -1.06 -5.49 17.78
CA GLU A 34 -1.09 -5.63 19.25
C GLU A 34 -2.26 -6.49 19.73
N ALA A 35 -3.45 -6.27 19.18
CA ALA A 35 -4.64 -7.07 19.48
C ALA A 35 -4.44 -8.55 19.12
N VAL A 36 -3.93 -8.82 17.91
CA VAL A 36 -3.59 -10.16 17.45
C VAL A 36 -2.53 -10.81 18.34
N ALA A 37 -1.43 -10.11 18.63
CA ALA A 37 -0.34 -10.66 19.44
C ALA A 37 -0.75 -10.95 20.89
N LEU A 38 -1.61 -10.13 21.49
CA LEU A 38 -2.16 -10.38 22.83
C LEU A 38 -3.00 -11.66 22.82
N ILE A 39 -3.99 -11.75 21.92
CA ILE A 39 -4.89 -12.92 21.87
C ILE A 39 -4.10 -14.19 21.56
N ALA A 40 -3.18 -14.16 20.59
CA ALA A 40 -2.37 -15.33 20.23
C ALA A 40 -1.45 -15.81 21.37
N CYS A 41 -0.82 -14.88 22.10
CA CYS A 41 -0.06 -15.20 23.31
C CYS A 41 -0.97 -15.86 24.37
N GLN A 42 -2.10 -15.25 24.70
CA GLN A 42 -2.98 -15.76 25.75
C GLN A 42 -3.65 -17.09 25.37
N VAL A 43 -3.92 -17.35 24.09
CA VAL A 43 -4.32 -18.70 23.60
C VAL A 43 -3.24 -19.74 23.89
N GLN A 44 -1.96 -19.40 23.71
CA GLN A 44 -0.84 -20.30 23.98
C GLN A 44 -0.63 -20.53 25.49
N GLU A 45 -0.75 -19.49 26.34
CA GLU A 45 -0.67 -19.64 27.80
C GLU A 45 -1.85 -20.46 28.36
N LEU A 46 -3.09 -20.22 27.91
CA LEU A 46 -4.27 -20.97 28.37
C LEU A 46 -4.20 -22.47 27.96
N ALA A 47 -3.70 -22.77 26.76
CA ALA A 47 -3.44 -24.15 26.36
C ALA A 47 -2.29 -24.79 27.16
N ARG A 48 -1.26 -24.01 27.54
CA ARG A 48 -0.15 -24.45 28.39
C ARG A 48 -0.61 -24.75 29.82
N ASP A 49 -1.59 -24.02 30.35
CA ASP A 49 -2.25 -24.32 31.64
C ASP A 49 -3.18 -25.55 31.57
N GLY A 50 -3.40 -26.13 30.39
CA GLY A 50 -4.11 -27.40 30.20
C GLY A 50 -5.60 -27.28 29.97
N LEU A 51 -6.12 -26.08 29.67
CA LEU A 51 -7.53 -25.87 29.34
C LEU A 51 -7.90 -26.54 28.01
N GLY A 52 -9.14 -27.02 27.89
CA GLY A 52 -9.60 -27.73 26.70
C GLY A 52 -9.77 -26.81 25.48
N LEU A 53 -9.60 -27.35 24.26
CA LEU A 53 -9.69 -26.58 23.00
C LEU A 53 -10.93 -25.67 22.93
N CYS A 54 -12.12 -26.20 23.21
CA CYS A 54 -13.38 -25.44 23.17
C CYS A 54 -13.42 -24.30 24.20
N GLU A 55 -12.79 -24.49 25.36
CA GLU A 55 -12.71 -23.48 26.42
C GLU A 55 -11.74 -22.36 26.02
N VAL A 56 -10.59 -22.70 25.44
CA VAL A 56 -9.63 -21.73 24.89
C VAL A 56 -10.23 -20.96 23.70
N MET A 57 -11.00 -21.62 22.84
CA MET A 57 -11.73 -20.97 21.75
C MET A 57 -12.75 -19.94 22.26
N ASP A 58 -13.56 -20.27 23.27
CA ASP A 58 -14.50 -19.29 23.80
C ASP A 58 -13.79 -18.15 24.54
N LYS A 59 -12.83 -18.46 25.42
CA LYS A 59 -12.02 -17.49 26.17
C LYS A 59 -11.27 -16.52 25.25
N GLY A 60 -10.73 -16.98 24.12
CA GLY A 60 -10.10 -16.14 23.10
C GLY A 60 -11.03 -15.03 22.59
N GLY A 61 -12.33 -15.32 22.46
CA GLY A 61 -13.36 -14.33 22.12
C GLY A 61 -13.88 -13.51 23.31
N GLN A 62 -13.21 -13.49 24.45
CA GLN A 62 -13.60 -12.70 25.62
C GLN A 62 -12.55 -11.68 26.08
N MET A 63 -11.27 -11.87 25.77
CA MET A 63 -10.13 -11.08 26.30
C MET A 63 -10.25 -9.56 26.09
N ILE A 64 -10.49 -9.10 24.86
CA ILE A 64 -10.52 -7.67 24.53
C ILE A 64 -11.82 -7.27 23.83
N GLY A 65 -12.35 -6.10 24.19
CA GLY A 65 -13.57 -5.52 23.61
C GLY A 65 -13.25 -4.31 22.72
N ARG A 66 -14.28 -3.79 22.05
CA ARG A 66 -14.18 -2.59 21.19
C ARG A 66 -13.60 -1.37 21.90
N ASN A 67 -13.81 -1.25 23.21
CA ASN A 67 -13.26 -0.17 24.04
C ASN A 67 -11.76 -0.32 24.34
N GLN A 68 -11.14 -1.47 24.09
CA GLN A 68 -9.71 -1.74 24.37
C GLN A 68 -8.83 -1.65 23.12
N VAL A 69 -9.40 -1.31 21.96
CA VAL A 69 -8.69 -1.27 20.66
C VAL A 69 -8.95 0.04 19.92
N LEU A 70 -8.11 0.35 18.93
CA LEU A 70 -8.34 1.48 18.02
C LEU A 70 -9.57 1.25 17.12
N GLU A 71 -10.19 2.34 16.66
CA GLU A 71 -11.27 2.31 15.68
C GLU A 71 -10.83 1.56 14.41
N GLY A 72 -11.72 0.74 13.84
CA GLY A 72 -11.44 -0.12 12.68
C GLY A 72 -10.72 -1.43 12.99
N VAL A 73 -10.08 -1.60 14.15
CA VAL A 73 -9.45 -2.89 14.53
C VAL A 73 -10.46 -4.06 14.61
N PRO A 74 -11.70 -3.89 15.12
CA PRO A 74 -12.72 -4.95 15.07
C PRO A 74 -13.13 -5.37 13.64
N ASP A 75 -13.05 -4.45 12.68
CA ASP A 75 -13.43 -4.70 11.28
C ASP A 75 -12.28 -5.35 10.48
N LEU A 76 -11.04 -5.15 10.93
CA LEU A 76 -9.86 -5.88 10.44
C LEU A 76 -9.87 -7.34 10.92
N LEU A 77 -10.09 -7.56 12.22
CA LEU A 77 -9.91 -8.85 12.90
C LEU A 77 -11.22 -9.67 12.95
N HIS A 78 -11.66 -10.13 11.78
CA HIS A 78 -12.83 -10.98 11.59
C HIS A 78 -12.55 -12.47 11.90
N GLU A 79 -11.32 -12.92 11.69
CA GLU A 79 -10.84 -14.26 12.04
C GLU A 79 -9.36 -14.19 12.41
N MET A 80 -8.93 -15.03 13.35
CA MET A 80 -7.52 -15.38 13.54
C MET A 80 -7.38 -16.85 13.90
N THR A 81 -6.26 -17.46 13.52
CA THR A 81 -5.95 -18.84 13.87
C THR A 81 -4.59 -18.94 14.54
N VAL A 82 -4.44 -19.82 15.52
CA VAL A 82 -3.25 -19.92 16.37
C VAL A 82 -3.01 -21.39 16.68
N GLU A 83 -1.77 -21.87 16.53
CA GLU A 83 -1.41 -23.18 17.07
C GLU A 83 -0.87 -23.07 18.49
N ALA A 84 -1.32 -23.99 19.35
CA ALA A 84 -0.83 -24.16 20.71
C ALA A 84 -0.63 -25.65 21.02
N THR A 85 0.23 -25.95 21.99
CA THR A 85 0.46 -27.31 22.49
C THR A 85 -0.38 -27.52 23.74
N PHE A 86 -1.46 -28.27 23.58
CA PHE A 86 -2.32 -28.76 24.66
C PHE A 86 -1.71 -30.00 25.33
N THR A 87 -2.30 -30.46 26.43
CA THR A 87 -1.92 -31.69 27.14
C THR A 87 -2.00 -32.95 26.26
N ASP A 88 -2.86 -32.94 25.24
CA ASP A 88 -3.03 -33.98 24.23
C ASP A 88 -2.49 -33.56 22.83
N GLY A 89 -1.49 -32.68 22.80
CA GLY A 89 -0.67 -32.36 21.61
C GLY A 89 -0.94 -30.99 20.97
N THR A 90 -0.31 -30.74 19.82
CA THR A 90 -0.58 -29.52 19.03
C THR A 90 -2.02 -29.53 18.51
N LYS A 91 -2.73 -28.42 18.67
CA LYS A 91 -4.01 -28.16 17.98
C LYS A 91 -4.05 -26.75 17.41
N LEU A 92 -4.86 -26.58 16.38
CA LEU A 92 -5.25 -25.29 15.83
C LEU A 92 -6.45 -24.74 16.60
N VAL A 93 -6.33 -23.51 17.10
CA VAL A 93 -7.41 -22.72 17.69
C VAL A 93 -7.87 -21.71 16.65
N CYS A 94 -9.15 -21.74 16.27
CA CYS A 94 -9.75 -20.75 15.38
C CYS A 94 -10.66 -19.82 16.17
N LEU A 95 -10.49 -18.51 16.01
CA LEU A 95 -11.26 -17.47 16.70
C LEU A 95 -11.96 -16.57 15.66
N HIS A 96 -13.25 -16.79 15.47
CA HIS A 96 -14.09 -15.92 14.64
C HIS A 96 -14.60 -14.72 15.47
N TYR A 97 -14.42 -13.52 14.94
CA TYR A 97 -14.80 -12.22 15.53
C TYR A 97 -14.40 -12.07 17.01
N PRO A 98 -13.12 -12.21 17.40
CA PRO A 98 -12.71 -12.18 18.80
C PRO A 98 -13.09 -10.88 19.53
N ILE A 99 -13.11 -9.73 18.84
CA ILE A 99 -13.47 -8.41 19.41
C ILE A 99 -15.00 -8.20 19.39
N ARG A 100 -15.74 -9.17 19.92
CA ARG A 100 -17.22 -9.22 19.89
C ARG A 100 -17.91 -8.39 20.99
N LYS A 101 -17.29 -8.20 22.16
CA LYS A 101 -17.87 -7.46 23.31
C LYS A 101 -17.61 -5.93 23.25
N LYS A 102 -18.29 -5.14 24.09
CA LYS A 102 -17.95 -3.71 24.32
C LYS A 102 -16.64 -3.60 25.12
N ASN A 103 -16.65 -4.16 26.33
CA ASN A 103 -15.47 -4.38 27.16
C ASN A 103 -15.10 -5.87 27.13
N GLY A 104 -13.81 -6.18 27.05
CA GLY A 104 -13.29 -7.53 27.24
C GLY A 104 -13.05 -7.86 28.72
N ASP A 105 -12.68 -9.11 28.99
CA ASP A 105 -12.19 -9.54 30.30
C ASP A 105 -10.70 -9.19 30.43
N LEU A 106 -10.43 -8.11 31.17
CA LEU A 106 -9.08 -7.60 31.37
C LEU A 106 -8.23 -8.45 32.34
N GLN A 107 -8.83 -9.35 33.12
CA GLN A 107 -8.07 -10.34 33.89
C GLN A 107 -7.57 -11.44 32.94
N LEU A 108 -8.46 -11.96 32.10
CA LEU A 108 -8.15 -12.96 31.08
C LEU A 108 -7.19 -12.45 29.98
N ALA A 109 -7.20 -11.15 29.67
CA ALA A 109 -6.25 -10.51 28.75
C ALA A 109 -4.85 -10.29 29.33
N LEU A 110 -4.71 -10.34 30.66
CA LEU A 110 -3.47 -10.11 31.40
C LEU A 110 -3.04 -11.36 32.20
N HIS A 111 -3.63 -12.53 31.88
CA HIS A 111 -3.31 -13.82 32.49
C HIS A 111 -1.84 -14.19 32.27
N GLY A 112 -1.21 -14.77 33.31
CA GLY A 112 0.22 -15.07 33.34
C GLY A 112 1.18 -13.86 33.31
N SER A 113 0.69 -12.63 33.06
CA SER A 113 1.56 -11.46 32.85
C SER A 113 2.04 -10.76 34.13
N PHE A 114 1.35 -11.01 35.26
CA PHE A 114 1.53 -10.33 36.55
C PHE A 114 1.43 -8.78 36.50
N LEU A 115 0.81 -8.23 35.45
CA LEU A 115 0.56 -6.80 35.31
C LEU A 115 -0.70 -6.38 36.07
N PRO A 116 -0.77 -5.13 36.60
CA PRO A 116 -1.98 -4.63 37.23
C PRO A 116 -3.12 -4.50 36.21
N VAL A 117 -4.31 -4.97 36.57
CA VAL A 117 -5.50 -4.92 35.73
C VAL A 117 -6.11 -3.51 35.76
N PRO A 118 -6.19 -2.78 34.63
CA PRO A 118 -6.68 -1.40 34.62
C PRO A 118 -8.21 -1.36 34.72
N CYS A 119 -8.76 -0.32 35.32
CA CYS A 119 -10.21 -0.14 35.41
C CYS A 119 -10.84 0.18 34.05
N HIS A 120 -12.01 -0.39 33.76
CA HIS A 120 -12.75 -0.13 32.50
C HIS A 120 -13.08 1.34 32.25
N SER A 121 -13.19 2.17 33.30
CA SER A 121 -13.46 3.62 33.16
C SER A 121 -12.38 4.37 32.37
N VAL A 122 -11.14 3.88 32.36
CA VAL A 122 -10.03 4.40 31.53
C VAL A 122 -10.33 4.29 30.03
N PHE A 123 -11.27 3.40 29.67
CA PHE A 123 -11.66 3.09 28.30
C PHE A 123 -13.11 3.50 27.96
N GLU A 124 -13.84 4.21 28.85
CA GLU A 124 -15.28 4.48 28.64
C GLU A 124 -15.59 5.82 27.94
N GLU A 125 -15.88 5.75 26.63
CA GLU A 125 -16.87 6.65 26.02
C GLU A 125 -18.27 6.03 25.99
N LYS A 126 -19.30 6.89 25.96
CA LYS A 126 -20.73 6.54 25.89
C LYS A 126 -21.39 7.26 24.73
N LYS A 127 -21.84 6.49 23.74
CA LYS A 127 -22.38 6.93 22.44
C LYS A 127 -23.53 5.98 22.02
N VAL A 128 -24.68 6.52 21.59
CA VAL A 128 -25.82 5.71 21.10
C VAL A 128 -25.61 5.41 19.62
N GLY A 129 -25.06 4.23 19.32
CA GLY A 129 -24.61 3.87 17.97
C GLY A 129 -25.73 3.75 16.93
N SER A 130 -25.37 4.06 15.69
CA SER A 130 -26.15 4.01 14.43
C SER A 130 -26.97 2.74 14.15
N HIS A 131 -26.71 1.67 14.90
CA HIS A 131 -27.33 0.34 14.74
C HIS A 131 -28.01 -0.19 16.01
N TYR A 132 -28.15 0.64 17.04
CA TYR A 132 -29.01 0.31 18.19
C TYR A 132 -30.49 0.44 17.80
N HIS A 133 -31.33 -0.53 18.20
CA HIS A 133 -32.76 -0.54 17.90
C HIS A 133 -33.46 0.66 18.56
N PHE A 134 -34.06 1.54 17.77
CA PHE A 134 -34.44 2.86 18.27
C PHE A 134 -35.62 2.80 19.25
N THR A 135 -36.60 1.91 19.04
CA THR A 135 -37.66 1.64 20.05
C THR A 135 -37.15 1.01 21.35
N GLU A 136 -35.98 0.36 21.37
CA GLU A 136 -35.35 -0.18 22.60
C GLU A 136 -34.52 0.89 23.36
N THR A 137 -34.43 2.13 22.86
CA THR A 137 -33.69 3.20 23.56
C THR A 137 -34.36 3.60 24.88
N SER A 138 -33.55 4.21 25.78
CA SER A 138 -33.91 4.63 27.14
C SER A 138 -35.36 5.13 27.31
N LYS A 139 -36.01 4.72 28.41
CA LYS A 139 -37.39 5.12 28.76
C LYS A 139 -37.60 6.62 28.87
N TYR A 140 -36.53 7.35 29.21
CA TYR A 140 -36.54 8.81 29.36
C TYR A 140 -36.57 9.58 28.03
N LEU A 141 -36.58 8.90 26.87
CA LEU A 141 -36.75 9.52 25.55
C LEU A 141 -38.21 9.38 25.05
N VAL A 142 -38.81 10.49 24.63
CA VAL A 142 -40.21 10.57 24.16
C VAL A 142 -40.23 10.88 22.66
N PHE A 143 -40.76 9.96 21.85
CA PHE A 143 -40.85 10.06 20.38
C PHE A 143 -41.81 9.00 19.83
N ASP A 144 -42.03 8.95 18.51
CA ASP A 144 -42.89 7.94 17.88
C ASP A 144 -42.27 6.53 17.86
N ARG A 145 -42.47 5.74 18.92
CA ARG A 145 -42.07 4.33 18.99
C ARG A 145 -42.83 3.36 18.06
N LYS A 146 -43.81 3.83 17.26
CA LYS A 146 -44.43 3.04 16.16
C LYS A 146 -43.57 3.13 14.93
N LYS A 147 -43.28 4.36 14.50
CA LYS A 147 -42.39 4.65 13.36
C LYS A 147 -40.94 4.28 13.65
N ALA A 148 -40.55 4.14 14.91
CA ALA A 148 -39.24 3.66 15.33
C ALA A 148 -39.15 2.15 15.62
N TYR A 149 -40.26 1.39 15.55
CA TYR A 149 -40.20 -0.07 15.71
C TYR A 149 -39.51 -0.69 14.50
N GLY A 150 -38.53 -1.58 14.72
CA GLY A 150 -37.66 -2.07 13.65
C GLY A 150 -36.67 -1.04 13.09
N MET A 151 -36.60 0.18 13.64
CA MET A 151 -35.66 1.22 13.18
C MET A 151 -34.33 1.22 13.95
N ARG A 152 -33.35 1.89 13.34
CA ARG A 152 -32.10 2.39 13.91
C ARG A 152 -31.86 3.81 13.39
N LEU A 153 -30.81 4.50 13.86
CA LEU A 153 -30.48 5.86 13.40
C LEU A 153 -29.97 5.85 11.94
N ASN A 154 -30.55 6.70 11.08
CA ASN A 154 -30.09 6.93 9.70
C ASN A 154 -28.95 7.95 9.66
N ILE A 155 -27.86 7.54 10.29
CA ILE A 155 -26.57 8.23 10.33
C ILE A 155 -25.50 7.24 9.82
N PRO A 156 -24.31 7.71 9.39
CA PRO A 156 -23.27 6.82 8.89
C PRO A 156 -22.96 5.67 9.86
N ALA A 157 -22.76 4.46 9.34
CA ALA A 157 -22.45 3.29 10.15
C ALA A 157 -21.23 3.55 11.07
N GLY A 158 -21.30 3.09 12.32
CA GLY A 158 -20.34 3.41 13.38
C GLY A 158 -20.64 4.69 14.16
N THR A 159 -21.25 5.72 13.56
CA THR A 159 -21.51 7.02 14.25
C THR A 159 -22.67 6.95 15.25
N SER A 160 -22.94 8.04 15.99
CA SER A 160 -23.93 8.11 17.08
C SER A 160 -24.59 9.48 17.23
N VAL A 161 -25.85 9.53 17.65
CA VAL A 161 -26.47 10.77 18.17
C VAL A 161 -26.35 10.81 19.70
N ARG A 162 -26.22 12.02 20.24
CA ARG A 162 -26.15 12.32 21.68
C ARG A 162 -27.35 13.22 22.06
N PHE A 163 -27.93 12.94 23.22
CA PHE A 163 -29.04 13.70 23.82
C PHE A 163 -28.62 14.07 25.25
N GLU A 164 -28.69 15.34 25.61
CA GLU A 164 -28.55 15.80 27.00
C GLU A 164 -29.89 15.71 27.77
N PRO A 165 -29.88 15.78 29.11
CA PRO A 165 -31.11 15.90 29.89
C PRO A 165 -31.89 17.17 29.50
N GLY A 166 -33.04 16.99 28.84
CA GLY A 166 -33.89 18.09 28.35
C GLY A 166 -33.77 18.41 26.85
N ASP A 167 -32.90 17.73 26.09
CA ASP A 167 -32.81 17.91 24.63
C ASP A 167 -34.04 17.36 23.89
N GLU A 168 -34.68 18.20 23.07
CA GLU A 168 -35.56 17.74 21.97
C GLU A 168 -34.80 17.84 20.64
N ARG A 169 -34.74 16.75 19.86
CA ARG A 169 -34.05 16.71 18.57
C ARG A 169 -34.78 15.81 17.56
N SER A 170 -35.07 16.34 16.38
CA SER A 170 -35.44 15.53 15.21
C SER A 170 -34.24 14.70 14.75
N VAL A 171 -34.41 13.36 14.69
CA VAL A 171 -33.38 12.44 14.19
C VAL A 171 -33.90 11.60 13.03
N PRO A 172 -33.12 11.42 11.95
CA PRO A 172 -33.53 10.56 10.85
C PRO A 172 -33.35 9.09 11.25
N LEU A 173 -34.31 8.24 10.89
CA LEU A 173 -34.33 6.80 11.19
C LEU A 173 -34.38 5.97 9.89
N VAL A 174 -33.85 4.75 9.96
CA VAL A 174 -33.83 3.76 8.86
C VAL A 174 -34.04 2.36 9.42
N GLU A 175 -34.68 1.49 8.65
CA GLU A 175 -35.03 0.13 9.10
C GLU A 175 -33.80 -0.76 9.31
N ILE A 176 -33.96 -1.78 10.15
CA ILE A 176 -33.04 -2.92 10.24
C ILE A 176 -33.36 -3.92 9.12
N ALA A 177 -32.31 -4.47 8.51
CA ALA A 177 -32.41 -5.40 7.39
C ALA A 177 -32.30 -6.87 7.82
N GLY A 178 -32.51 -7.80 6.88
CA GLY A 178 -32.44 -9.25 7.11
C GLY A 178 -33.77 -9.82 7.62
N PHE A 179 -33.71 -10.85 8.47
CA PHE A 179 -34.90 -11.53 9.03
C PHE A 179 -35.76 -10.67 9.99
N GLN A 180 -35.39 -9.41 10.22
CA GLN A 180 -36.08 -8.46 11.11
C GLN A 180 -36.43 -9.08 12.48
N ILE A 181 -35.46 -9.73 13.13
CA ILE A 181 -35.59 -10.25 14.49
C ILE A 181 -34.85 -9.29 15.42
N VAL A 182 -35.58 -8.56 16.27
CA VAL A 182 -34.97 -7.78 17.35
C VAL A 182 -34.66 -8.74 18.49
N ARG A 183 -33.44 -8.66 19.04
CA ARG A 183 -33.06 -9.42 20.23
C ARG A 183 -32.35 -8.54 21.24
N GLY A 184 -32.67 -8.70 22.52
CA GLY A 184 -32.11 -7.90 23.62
C GLY A 184 -32.63 -6.46 23.68
N GLY A 185 -31.76 -5.50 24.01
CA GLY A 185 -32.15 -4.12 24.30
C GLY A 185 -32.70 -3.98 25.73
N ASN A 186 -33.85 -3.31 25.89
CA ASN A 186 -34.66 -3.32 27.11
C ASN A 186 -35.75 -4.41 27.08
N ASN A 187 -35.67 -5.36 26.13
CA ASN A 187 -36.59 -6.50 25.98
C ASN A 187 -38.06 -6.08 25.73
N LEU A 188 -38.29 -4.87 25.21
CA LEU A 188 -39.63 -4.38 24.88
C LEU A 188 -40.22 -5.19 23.72
N CYS A 189 -39.41 -5.46 22.71
CA CYS A 189 -39.82 -6.07 21.44
C CYS A 189 -38.93 -7.19 20.92
N ASP A 190 -38.26 -7.90 21.83
CA ASP A 190 -37.55 -9.15 21.55
C ASP A 190 -38.45 -10.19 20.87
N GLY A 191 -37.90 -10.83 19.84
CA GLY A 191 -38.59 -11.72 18.91
C GLY A 191 -38.59 -11.15 17.49
N ASN A 192 -39.40 -11.73 16.62
CA ASN A 192 -39.59 -11.16 15.27
C ASN A 192 -40.29 -9.79 15.38
N VAL A 193 -39.86 -8.84 14.55
CA VAL A 193 -40.50 -7.53 14.37
C VAL A 193 -41.80 -7.74 13.60
N ASP A 194 -42.81 -8.24 14.32
CA ASP A 194 -44.14 -8.50 13.79
C ASP A 194 -45.10 -7.38 14.22
N ILE A 195 -45.89 -6.87 13.29
CA ILE A 195 -46.94 -5.89 13.55
C ILE A 195 -48.07 -6.50 14.43
N LYS A 196 -48.15 -7.83 14.54
CA LYS A 196 -48.97 -8.55 15.54
C LYS A 196 -48.37 -8.51 16.96
N ASN A 197 -47.04 -8.44 17.07
CA ASN A 197 -46.37 -8.18 18.35
C ASN A 197 -46.50 -6.71 18.75
N LEU A 198 -46.59 -5.78 17.78
CA LEU A 198 -46.67 -4.33 18.05
C LEU A 198 -47.76 -3.94 19.09
N PRO A 199 -48.98 -4.49 19.14
CA PRO A 199 -49.90 -4.28 20.27
C PRO A 199 -49.36 -4.73 21.64
N GLN A 200 -48.65 -5.85 21.75
CA GLN A 200 -48.04 -6.32 23.00
C GLN A 200 -46.78 -5.52 23.36
N VAL A 201 -45.93 -5.23 22.38
CA VAL A 201 -44.81 -4.29 22.50
C VAL A 201 -45.31 -2.94 22.98
N MET A 202 -46.42 -2.46 22.44
CA MET A 202 -47.01 -1.20 22.86
C MET A 202 -47.65 -1.27 24.23
N LYS A 203 -48.27 -2.39 24.59
CA LYS A 203 -48.67 -2.64 25.98
C LYS A 203 -47.45 -2.58 26.91
N ARG A 204 -46.32 -3.21 26.59
CA ARG A 204 -45.06 -3.12 27.36
C ARG A 204 -44.49 -1.70 27.42
N VAL A 205 -44.50 -0.97 26.31
CA VAL A 205 -44.06 0.44 26.21
C VAL A 205 -44.92 1.34 27.10
N TYR A 206 -46.25 1.19 27.09
CA TYR A 206 -47.13 1.93 27.99
C TYR A 206 -47.03 1.48 29.46
N THR A 207 -46.99 0.18 29.74
CA THR A 207 -46.90 -0.37 31.10
C THR A 207 -45.54 -0.09 31.77
N ASN A 208 -44.45 -0.02 30.99
CA ASN A 208 -43.10 0.21 31.53
C ASN A 208 -42.63 1.69 31.37
N GLY A 209 -43.46 2.58 30.81
CA GLY A 209 -43.23 4.04 30.78
C GLY A 209 -42.36 4.59 29.63
N PHE A 210 -42.76 4.39 28.37
CA PHE A 210 -42.06 4.81 27.14
C PHE A 210 -43.07 5.47 26.12
N GLY A 211 -42.71 6.51 25.32
CA GLY A 211 -43.64 7.33 24.46
C GLY A 211 -43.87 6.91 22.96
N HIS A 212 -44.85 7.50 22.18
CA HIS A 212 -45.38 6.87 20.92
C HIS A 212 -46.32 7.62 19.88
N ILE A 213 -46.37 7.29 18.53
CA ILE A 213 -47.41 7.69 17.48
C ILE A 213 -47.77 6.63 16.32
N LYS A 214 -47.76 6.88 14.94
CA LYS A 214 -48.09 5.94 13.76
C LYS A 214 -48.01 6.51 12.28
N GLN A 215 -47.81 5.68 11.20
CA GLN A 215 -48.26 5.84 9.75
C GLN A 215 -48.48 4.48 8.93
N LYS A 216 -48.49 4.40 7.56
CA LYS A 216 -48.95 3.23 6.67
C LYS A 216 -48.24 3.05 5.27
N THR A 217 -48.39 1.88 4.57
CA THR A 217 -47.58 1.37 3.40
C THR A 217 -48.29 0.41 2.37
N VAL A 218 -47.55 0.00 1.29
CA VAL A 218 -47.75 -0.98 0.15
C VAL A 218 -46.34 -1.27 -0.50
N ASP A 219 -45.90 -2.31 -1.27
CA ASP A 219 -46.03 -3.81 -1.37
C ASP A 219 -44.94 -4.42 -2.37
N GLU A 220 -44.98 -5.72 -2.77
CA GLU A 220 -43.95 -6.57 -3.50
C GLU A 220 -44.21 -6.84 -5.03
N GLY A 221 -43.46 -7.61 -5.88
CA GLY A 221 -42.21 -8.45 -5.82
C GLY A 221 -41.79 -9.07 -7.21
N LYS A 222 -40.64 -9.81 -7.40
CA LYS A 222 -40.09 -10.27 -8.74
C LYS A 222 -38.87 -11.29 -8.74
N PRO A 223 -38.23 -11.67 -9.89
CA PRO A 223 -37.21 -12.76 -10.06
C PRO A 223 -35.91 -12.78 -9.23
N HIS A 224 -35.22 -13.95 -9.25
CA HIS A 224 -33.95 -14.22 -8.56
C HIS A 224 -32.79 -13.32 -9.03
N ARG A 225 -32.07 -12.75 -8.05
CA ARG A 225 -30.94 -11.83 -8.22
C ARG A 225 -30.02 -11.96 -7.02
N MET A 226 -28.70 -12.02 -7.21
CA MET A 226 -27.76 -11.89 -6.10
C MET A 226 -27.61 -10.42 -5.69
N THR A 227 -27.49 -10.15 -4.38
CA THR A 227 -27.22 -8.81 -3.87
C THR A 227 -25.78 -8.38 -4.19
N ARG A 228 -25.52 -7.08 -4.37
CA ARG A 228 -24.15 -6.57 -4.55
C ARG A 228 -23.25 -6.90 -3.35
N ALA A 229 -23.79 -6.94 -2.13
CA ALA A 229 -23.04 -7.36 -0.95
C ALA A 229 -22.51 -8.80 -1.08
N ASN A 230 -23.38 -9.77 -1.42
CA ASN A 230 -22.96 -11.16 -1.60
C ASN A 230 -21.97 -11.31 -2.77
N TYR A 231 -22.17 -10.55 -3.86
CA TYR A 231 -21.22 -10.53 -4.98
C TYR A 231 -19.83 -10.06 -4.54
N ILE A 232 -19.74 -8.95 -3.80
CA ILE A 232 -18.48 -8.42 -3.27
C ILE A 232 -17.81 -9.44 -2.33
N CYS A 233 -18.58 -10.16 -1.52
CA CYS A 233 -18.06 -11.20 -0.63
C CYS A 233 -17.53 -12.45 -1.34
N HIS A 234 -18.04 -12.79 -2.53
CA HIS A 234 -17.61 -13.99 -3.27
C HIS A 234 -16.53 -13.73 -4.33
N PHE A 235 -16.65 -12.62 -5.06
CA PHE A 235 -15.83 -12.34 -6.25
C PHE A 235 -15.06 -11.02 -6.15
N GLY A 236 -15.17 -10.29 -5.04
CA GLY A 236 -14.73 -8.90 -4.95
C GLY A 236 -15.63 -7.94 -5.75
N PRO A 237 -15.35 -6.63 -5.69
CA PRO A 237 -16.18 -5.58 -6.30
C PRO A 237 -16.25 -5.66 -7.83
N THR A 238 -17.29 -5.05 -8.40
CA THR A 238 -17.51 -4.89 -9.84
C THR A 238 -18.00 -3.46 -10.18
N VAL A 239 -18.34 -3.17 -11.44
CA VAL A 239 -18.58 -1.81 -11.97
C VAL A 239 -19.48 -0.97 -11.06
N GLY A 240 -18.99 0.23 -10.68
CA GLY A 240 -19.67 1.18 -9.81
C GLY A 240 -19.60 0.88 -8.30
N ASP A 241 -19.10 -0.30 -7.88
CA ASP A 241 -18.77 -0.55 -6.48
C ASP A 241 -17.55 0.29 -6.07
N LYS A 242 -17.44 0.55 -4.76
CA LYS A 242 -16.41 1.43 -4.20
C LYS A 242 -15.59 0.77 -3.12
N VAL A 243 -14.30 1.05 -3.11
CA VAL A 243 -13.34 0.52 -2.15
C VAL A 243 -12.60 1.66 -1.48
N LYS A 244 -12.64 1.69 -0.14
CA LYS A 244 -11.79 2.56 0.67
C LYS A 244 -10.37 1.99 0.68
N LEU A 245 -9.37 2.83 0.40
CA LEU A 245 -7.97 2.41 0.43
C LEU A 245 -7.45 2.47 1.89
N ALA A 246 -7.45 1.33 2.57
CA ALA A 246 -7.00 1.17 3.95
C ALA A 246 -7.70 2.16 4.92
N ASP A 247 -6.98 2.73 5.90
CA ASP A 247 -7.50 3.74 6.82
C ASP A 247 -7.61 5.15 6.20
N THR A 248 -7.07 5.38 5.00
CA THR A 248 -7.09 6.70 4.31
C THR A 248 -8.50 7.18 3.94
N CYS A 249 -8.67 8.48 3.70
CA CYS A 249 -9.92 9.03 3.17
C CYS A 249 -10.16 8.77 1.67
N LEU A 250 -9.28 8.03 0.98
CA LEU A 250 -9.34 7.83 -0.46
C LEU A 250 -10.30 6.68 -0.81
N VAL A 251 -11.23 6.95 -1.73
CA VAL A 251 -12.19 5.96 -2.22
C VAL A 251 -12.08 5.80 -3.73
N VAL A 252 -11.77 4.58 -4.19
CA VAL A 252 -11.84 4.23 -5.62
C VAL A 252 -13.20 3.66 -5.99
N GLU A 253 -13.56 3.77 -7.26
CA GLU A 253 -14.77 3.20 -7.88
C GLU A 253 -14.35 2.36 -9.09
N VAL A 254 -14.91 1.16 -9.25
CA VAL A 254 -14.54 0.25 -10.36
C VAL A 254 -15.04 0.81 -11.69
N GLU A 255 -14.09 1.14 -12.58
CA GLU A 255 -14.36 1.83 -13.86
C GLU A 255 -14.83 0.85 -14.94
N LYS A 256 -14.37 -0.41 -14.88
CA LYS A 256 -14.73 -1.50 -15.79
C LYS A 256 -14.55 -2.84 -15.08
N ASP A 257 -15.40 -3.81 -15.40
CA ASP A 257 -15.19 -5.24 -15.16
C ASP A 257 -15.07 -5.93 -16.52
N HIS A 258 -14.24 -6.97 -16.61
CA HIS A 258 -14.09 -7.81 -17.80
C HIS A 258 -14.88 -9.13 -17.71
N THR A 259 -15.43 -9.49 -16.55
CA THR A 259 -16.16 -10.75 -16.35
C THR A 259 -17.49 -10.83 -17.11
N SER A 260 -17.92 -12.06 -17.36
CA SER A 260 -19.31 -12.41 -17.68
C SER A 260 -19.99 -12.83 -16.38
N TYR A 261 -21.09 -12.18 -15.99
CA TYR A 261 -21.72 -12.46 -14.68
C TYR A 261 -22.32 -13.88 -14.62
N GLY A 262 -21.94 -14.65 -13.61
CA GLY A 262 -22.23 -16.09 -13.48
C GLY A 262 -21.11 -17.00 -14.03
N ASP A 263 -20.14 -16.42 -14.73
CA ASP A 263 -18.98 -17.08 -15.36
C ASP A 263 -17.65 -16.62 -14.69
N GLU A 264 -17.73 -16.16 -13.43
CA GLU A 264 -16.59 -15.76 -12.61
C GLU A 264 -15.67 -16.96 -12.32
N VAL A 265 -14.36 -16.75 -12.48
CA VAL A 265 -13.38 -17.83 -12.43
C VAL A 265 -12.89 -18.03 -10.99
N MET A 266 -13.23 -19.16 -10.37
CA MET A 266 -12.95 -19.46 -8.96
C MET A 266 -12.30 -20.83 -8.78
N PHE A 267 -11.23 -20.90 -7.98
CA PHE A 267 -10.56 -22.15 -7.60
C PHE A 267 -11.12 -22.78 -6.32
N GLY A 268 -10.94 -24.09 -6.16
CA GLY A 268 -11.20 -24.83 -4.92
C GLY A 268 -12.18 -26.00 -5.05
N GLY A 269 -12.42 -26.70 -3.94
CA GLY A 269 -13.32 -27.86 -3.88
C GLY A 269 -14.73 -27.53 -4.39
N GLY A 270 -15.16 -28.21 -5.45
CA GLY A 270 -16.46 -28.01 -6.08
C GLY A 270 -16.63 -26.67 -6.83
N LYS A 271 -15.56 -25.90 -7.08
CA LYS A 271 -15.62 -24.59 -7.75
C LYS A 271 -15.50 -24.70 -9.28
N VAL A 272 -15.18 -23.58 -9.93
CA VAL A 272 -15.28 -23.38 -11.39
C VAL A 272 -14.04 -23.91 -12.11
N ILE A 273 -12.83 -23.64 -11.60
CA ILE A 273 -11.59 -24.21 -12.17
C ILE A 273 -11.50 -25.70 -11.79
N ARG A 274 -12.04 -26.54 -12.67
CA ARG A 274 -11.95 -28.00 -12.68
C ARG A 274 -11.94 -28.46 -14.14
N ASP A 275 -11.36 -29.62 -14.40
CA ASP A 275 -11.23 -30.20 -15.74
C ASP A 275 -12.60 -30.32 -16.45
N GLY A 276 -12.64 -29.96 -17.73
CA GLY A 276 -13.85 -29.86 -18.54
C GLY A 276 -14.80 -28.70 -18.18
N MET A 277 -14.54 -27.98 -17.08
CA MET A 277 -15.34 -26.85 -16.61
C MET A 277 -14.59 -25.55 -16.92
N GLY A 278 -14.26 -24.70 -15.93
CA GLY A 278 -13.44 -23.51 -16.13
C GLY A 278 -11.96 -23.77 -16.44
N GLN A 279 -11.51 -25.03 -16.38
CA GLN A 279 -10.21 -25.46 -16.91
C GLN A 279 -10.45 -26.24 -18.21
N ALA A 280 -9.86 -25.77 -19.31
CA ALA A 280 -9.93 -26.41 -20.62
C ALA A 280 -9.10 -27.72 -20.64
N SER A 281 -9.73 -28.79 -21.11
CA SER A 281 -9.11 -30.11 -21.29
C SER A 281 -8.40 -30.19 -22.65
N TYR A 282 -7.47 -31.15 -22.79
CA TYR A 282 -6.78 -31.49 -24.04
C TYR A 282 -5.97 -30.35 -24.73
N ARG A 283 -5.65 -29.28 -24.00
CA ARG A 283 -4.80 -28.17 -24.47
C ARG A 283 -3.32 -28.41 -24.19
N ARG A 284 -2.44 -27.96 -25.08
CA ARG A 284 -0.98 -28.01 -24.92
C ARG A 284 -0.46 -26.93 -23.98
N SER A 285 0.76 -27.12 -23.48
CA SER A 285 1.46 -26.10 -22.68
C SER A 285 1.61 -24.78 -23.42
N GLU A 286 1.77 -24.78 -24.75
CA GLU A 286 1.83 -23.55 -25.56
C GLU A 286 0.52 -22.76 -25.57
N GLU A 287 -0.63 -23.42 -25.41
CA GLU A 287 -1.99 -22.84 -25.56
C GLU A 287 -2.55 -22.24 -24.25
N VAL A 288 -2.00 -22.60 -23.08
CA VAL A 288 -2.58 -22.29 -21.76
C VAL A 288 -1.71 -21.31 -20.96
N LEU A 289 -2.24 -20.71 -19.90
CA LEU A 289 -1.46 -19.88 -18.97
C LEU A 289 -0.50 -20.72 -18.11
N ASP A 290 0.65 -20.14 -17.72
CA ASP A 290 1.51 -20.73 -16.68
C ASP A 290 0.93 -20.42 -15.29
N VAL A 291 0.44 -19.19 -15.11
CA VAL A 291 -0.24 -18.73 -13.89
C VAL A 291 -1.40 -17.79 -14.28
N VAL A 292 -2.54 -17.91 -13.62
CA VAL A 292 -3.64 -16.94 -13.67
C VAL A 292 -3.84 -16.29 -12.31
N ILE A 293 -4.09 -14.98 -12.31
CA ILE A 293 -4.57 -14.25 -11.12
C ILE A 293 -6.04 -13.93 -11.35
N THR A 294 -6.93 -14.54 -10.55
CA THR A 294 -8.39 -14.44 -10.75
C THR A 294 -8.98 -13.20 -10.09
N ASN A 295 -10.04 -12.62 -10.67
CA ASN A 295 -10.92 -11.63 -10.04
C ASN A 295 -10.22 -10.40 -9.39
N ALA A 296 -9.05 -9.99 -9.88
CA ALA A 296 -8.27 -8.95 -9.23
C ALA A 296 -8.85 -7.54 -9.45
N LEU A 297 -8.95 -6.72 -8.40
CA LEU A 297 -9.17 -5.28 -8.56
C LEU A 297 -7.84 -4.59 -8.88
N ILE A 298 -7.55 -4.43 -10.16
CA ILE A 298 -6.34 -3.78 -10.65
C ILE A 298 -6.44 -2.27 -10.44
N ILE A 299 -5.44 -1.68 -9.77
CA ILE A 299 -5.24 -0.23 -9.69
C ILE A 299 -3.93 0.11 -10.41
N ASP A 300 -4.03 0.81 -11.54
CA ASP A 300 -2.88 1.21 -12.36
C ASP A 300 -3.06 2.62 -12.96
N ALA A 301 -1.96 3.28 -13.30
CA ALA A 301 -1.96 4.64 -13.84
C ALA A 301 -2.27 4.72 -15.35
N VAL A 302 -2.04 3.63 -16.08
CA VAL A 302 -2.20 3.51 -17.53
C VAL A 302 -3.49 2.74 -17.85
N LEU A 303 -3.68 1.57 -17.24
CA LEU A 303 -4.85 0.71 -17.49
C LEU A 303 -6.15 1.26 -16.89
N GLY A 304 -6.08 1.90 -15.71
CA GLY A 304 -7.25 2.39 -14.98
C GLY A 304 -7.46 1.70 -13.63
N ILE A 305 -8.68 1.78 -13.11
CA ILE A 305 -9.14 1.02 -11.95
C ILE A 305 -10.17 0.01 -12.43
N VAL A 306 -9.72 -1.22 -12.70
CA VAL A 306 -10.50 -2.24 -13.42
C VAL A 306 -10.51 -3.56 -12.69
N LYS A 307 -11.58 -4.33 -12.85
CA LYS A 307 -11.73 -5.70 -12.38
C LYS A 307 -11.47 -6.65 -13.55
N ALA A 308 -10.51 -7.56 -13.42
CA ALA A 308 -10.13 -8.50 -14.47
C ALA A 308 -9.28 -9.65 -13.92
N ASP A 309 -9.20 -10.73 -14.69
CA ASP A 309 -8.17 -11.75 -14.54
C ASP A 309 -6.87 -11.28 -15.21
N VAL A 310 -5.71 -11.67 -14.65
CA VAL A 310 -4.38 -11.38 -15.22
C VAL A 310 -3.68 -12.68 -15.56
N GLY A 311 -3.40 -12.91 -16.84
CA GLY A 311 -2.69 -14.09 -17.31
C GLY A 311 -1.20 -13.87 -17.42
N ILE A 312 -0.42 -14.85 -16.95
CA ILE A 312 1.05 -14.85 -16.95
C ILE A 312 1.55 -16.06 -17.73
N LYS A 313 2.57 -15.84 -18.56
CA LYS A 313 3.35 -16.89 -19.22
C LYS A 313 4.82 -16.53 -19.22
N GLY A 314 5.69 -17.51 -18.99
CA GLY A 314 7.13 -17.30 -18.83
C GLY A 314 7.46 -16.44 -17.61
N ASN A 315 7.84 -15.19 -17.85
CA ASN A 315 8.02 -14.16 -16.81
C ASN A 315 7.24 -12.87 -17.12
N THR A 316 6.26 -12.94 -18.02
CA THR A 316 5.53 -11.81 -18.62
C THR A 316 4.02 -11.93 -18.44
N ILE A 317 3.35 -10.77 -18.33
CA ILE A 317 1.89 -10.67 -18.46
C ILE A 317 1.56 -10.90 -19.95
N VAL A 318 0.64 -11.82 -20.25
CA VAL A 318 0.21 -12.11 -21.63
C VAL A 318 -1.18 -11.58 -21.96
N GLY A 319 -2.05 -11.40 -20.97
CA GLY A 319 -3.38 -10.84 -21.15
C GLY A 319 -3.97 -10.27 -19.86
N ILE A 320 -4.99 -9.42 -20.01
CA ILE A 320 -5.80 -8.87 -18.92
C ILE A 320 -7.25 -8.84 -19.38
N GLY A 321 -8.12 -9.64 -18.78
CA GLY A 321 -9.41 -9.98 -19.38
C GLY A 321 -10.29 -10.88 -18.54
N LYS A 322 -11.06 -11.74 -19.21
CA LYS A 322 -11.78 -12.87 -18.59
C LYS A 322 -11.06 -14.14 -19.03
N SER A 323 -10.64 -14.93 -18.04
CA SER A 323 -9.95 -16.20 -18.21
C SER A 323 -10.93 -17.38 -18.17
N GLY A 324 -10.41 -18.60 -18.30
CA GLY A 324 -11.17 -19.83 -18.10
C GLY A 324 -11.08 -20.75 -19.31
N ASN A 325 -12.20 -21.42 -19.60
CA ASN A 325 -12.32 -22.38 -20.70
C ASN A 325 -13.21 -21.80 -21.82
N PRO A 326 -12.67 -21.52 -23.03
CA PRO A 326 -13.44 -20.98 -24.14
C PRO A 326 -14.48 -21.96 -24.68
N ASP A 327 -14.38 -23.26 -24.36
CA ASP A 327 -15.30 -24.29 -24.84
C ASP A 327 -16.65 -24.29 -24.07
N VAL A 328 -16.72 -23.64 -22.89
CA VAL A 328 -17.94 -23.61 -22.04
C VAL A 328 -18.27 -22.24 -21.41
N MET A 329 -17.38 -21.25 -21.44
CA MET A 329 -17.58 -19.94 -20.78
C MET A 329 -17.63 -18.79 -21.79
N ALA A 330 -18.52 -17.84 -21.58
CA ALA A 330 -18.70 -16.68 -22.45
C ALA A 330 -17.58 -15.65 -22.29
N GLY A 331 -16.97 -15.26 -23.42
CA GLY A 331 -16.04 -14.11 -23.50
C GLY A 331 -14.61 -14.38 -23.03
N VAL A 332 -14.17 -15.65 -22.98
CA VAL A 332 -12.78 -15.98 -22.63
C VAL A 332 -11.82 -15.41 -23.69
N ASP A 333 -10.81 -14.67 -23.23
CA ASP A 333 -9.74 -14.17 -24.10
C ASP A 333 -8.83 -15.35 -24.53
N PRO A 334 -8.52 -15.53 -25.83
CA PRO A 334 -7.64 -16.59 -26.31
C PRO A 334 -6.24 -16.62 -25.67
N CYS A 335 -5.76 -15.49 -25.13
CA CYS A 335 -4.51 -15.40 -24.39
C CYS A 335 -4.65 -15.75 -22.90
N LEU A 336 -5.86 -16.07 -22.41
CA LEU A 336 -6.19 -16.32 -21.00
C LEU A 336 -6.83 -17.71 -20.75
N VAL A 337 -6.59 -18.68 -21.64
CA VAL A 337 -7.07 -20.05 -21.47
C VAL A 337 -6.39 -20.70 -20.25
N ILE A 338 -7.20 -21.18 -19.31
CA ILE A 338 -6.75 -21.98 -18.17
C ILE A 338 -6.78 -23.45 -18.59
N GLY A 339 -5.70 -24.19 -18.34
CA GLY A 339 -5.64 -25.64 -18.57
C GLY A 339 -4.86 -26.37 -17.47
N CYS A 340 -4.57 -27.66 -17.68
CA CYS A 340 -3.92 -28.51 -16.68
C CYS A 340 -2.49 -28.09 -16.29
N GLY A 341 -1.88 -27.15 -17.02
CA GLY A 341 -0.57 -26.56 -16.70
C GLY A 341 -0.63 -25.22 -15.95
N THR A 342 -1.83 -24.71 -15.65
CA THR A 342 -2.04 -23.36 -15.10
C THR A 342 -2.16 -23.36 -13.58
N GLU A 343 -1.23 -22.69 -12.90
CA GLU A 343 -1.34 -22.38 -11.47
C GLU A 343 -2.31 -21.21 -11.21
N VAL A 344 -2.95 -21.17 -10.03
CA VAL A 344 -3.98 -20.16 -9.70
C VAL A 344 -3.61 -19.33 -8.47
N VAL A 345 -3.65 -18.01 -8.62
CA VAL A 345 -3.55 -17.05 -7.52
C VAL A 345 -4.91 -16.36 -7.35
N ALA A 346 -5.61 -16.68 -6.25
CA ALA A 346 -6.86 -16.01 -5.88
C ALA A 346 -6.63 -14.50 -5.68
N GLY A 347 -7.26 -13.68 -6.53
CA GLY A 347 -7.24 -12.22 -6.44
C GLY A 347 -8.60 -11.61 -6.06
N GLU A 348 -9.66 -12.41 -5.99
CA GLU A 348 -10.96 -12.03 -5.45
C GLU A 348 -10.85 -11.31 -4.09
N GLY A 349 -11.48 -10.15 -3.98
CA GLY A 349 -11.41 -9.30 -2.78
C GLY A 349 -10.07 -8.61 -2.54
N LEU A 350 -9.04 -8.85 -3.36
CA LEU A 350 -7.72 -8.20 -3.28
C LEU A 350 -7.58 -7.09 -4.33
N ILE A 351 -6.75 -6.10 -4.00
CA ILE A 351 -6.25 -5.10 -4.95
C ILE A 351 -4.93 -5.58 -5.53
N LEU A 352 -4.77 -5.48 -6.84
CA LEU A 352 -3.53 -5.77 -7.56
C LEU A 352 -2.91 -4.47 -8.10
N THR A 353 -1.60 -4.33 -7.95
CA THR A 353 -0.81 -3.23 -8.52
C THR A 353 0.45 -3.75 -9.19
N ALA A 354 0.99 -2.99 -10.15
CA ALA A 354 2.38 -3.15 -10.56
C ALA A 354 3.33 -2.94 -9.36
N GLY A 355 4.43 -3.70 -9.33
CA GLY A 355 5.47 -3.57 -8.33
C GLY A 355 6.16 -2.20 -8.38
N ALA A 356 6.42 -1.63 -7.20
CA ALA A 356 6.96 -0.29 -7.09
C ALA A 356 8.44 -0.22 -7.52
N ILE A 357 8.83 0.95 -8.01
CA ILE A 357 10.13 1.23 -8.61
C ILE A 357 10.78 2.41 -7.88
N ASP A 358 11.72 2.12 -6.97
CA ASP A 358 12.50 3.17 -6.30
C ASP A 358 13.74 3.54 -7.12
N THR A 359 13.98 4.84 -7.29
CA THR A 359 15.02 5.39 -8.17
C THR A 359 15.96 6.36 -7.45
N HIS A 360 16.06 6.24 -6.13
CA HIS A 360 17.00 6.96 -5.28
C HIS A 360 17.68 6.04 -4.25
N VAL A 361 17.97 4.81 -4.66
CA VAL A 361 18.48 3.77 -3.75
C VAL A 361 19.96 3.98 -3.46
N HIS A 362 20.31 4.13 -2.18
CA HIS A 362 21.71 4.07 -1.75
C HIS A 362 22.01 2.62 -1.35
N TYR A 363 22.91 1.92 -2.06
CA TYR A 363 23.23 0.52 -1.78
C TYR A 363 24.20 0.38 -0.58
N ILE A 364 23.73 0.80 0.60
CA ILE A 364 24.47 0.87 1.86
C ILE A 364 24.62 -0.52 2.50
N CYS A 365 23.56 -1.33 2.49
CA CYS A 365 23.60 -2.72 2.97
C CYS A 365 22.54 -3.59 2.26
N PRO A 366 22.72 -4.92 2.16
CA PRO A 366 21.79 -5.81 1.44
C PRO A 366 20.41 -5.94 2.12
N GLN A 367 20.29 -5.64 3.42
CA GLN A 367 19.03 -5.73 4.17
C GLN A 367 17.93 -4.83 3.60
N ILE A 368 18.29 -3.77 2.85
CA ILE A 368 17.31 -2.90 2.18
C ILE A 368 16.45 -3.65 1.17
N VAL A 369 16.90 -4.79 0.62
CA VAL A 369 16.14 -5.64 -0.32
C VAL A 369 14.91 -6.24 0.36
N LYS A 370 15.06 -6.79 1.58
CA LYS A 370 13.91 -7.31 2.36
C LYS A 370 12.91 -6.20 2.68
N GLN A 371 13.41 -5.02 3.05
CA GLN A 371 12.60 -3.85 3.40
C GLN A 371 11.94 -3.19 2.18
N ALA A 372 12.54 -3.31 0.98
CA ALA A 372 11.94 -2.89 -0.28
C ALA A 372 10.74 -3.79 -0.65
N ILE A 373 10.94 -5.11 -0.61
CA ILE A 373 9.89 -6.11 -0.84
C ILE A 373 8.73 -5.92 0.16
N ALA A 374 9.03 -5.63 1.43
CA ALA A 374 8.02 -5.31 2.44
C ALA A 374 7.19 -4.05 2.15
N GLY A 375 7.71 -3.11 1.36
CA GLY A 375 6.98 -1.95 0.84
C GLY A 375 6.37 -2.16 -0.55
N GLY A 376 6.37 -3.39 -1.09
CA GLY A 376 5.86 -3.70 -2.44
C GLY A 376 6.77 -3.26 -3.60
N ILE A 377 8.06 -3.04 -3.36
CA ILE A 377 9.04 -2.59 -4.36
C ILE A 377 9.70 -3.79 -5.05
N THR A 378 9.59 -3.88 -6.37
CA THR A 378 10.19 -4.95 -7.22
C THR A 378 11.45 -4.49 -7.98
N THR A 379 11.69 -3.17 -8.07
CA THR A 379 12.82 -2.58 -8.80
C THR A 379 13.56 -1.52 -7.99
N LEU A 380 14.89 -1.62 -7.97
CA LEU A 380 15.80 -0.69 -7.32
C LEU A 380 16.74 -0.03 -8.33
N ILE A 381 16.80 1.30 -8.35
CA ILE A 381 17.76 2.07 -9.16
C ILE A 381 18.47 3.09 -8.28
N GLY A 382 19.79 3.10 -8.35
CA GLY A 382 20.64 4.01 -7.59
C GLY A 382 22.08 3.54 -7.55
N GLY A 383 22.82 3.85 -6.50
CA GLY A 383 24.26 3.59 -6.48
C GLY A 383 24.84 3.44 -5.08
N GLY A 384 26.00 2.79 -5.02
CA GLY A 384 26.70 2.45 -3.79
C GLY A 384 27.61 1.23 -3.96
N SER A 385 28.46 1.03 -2.97
CA SER A 385 29.37 -0.12 -2.83
C SER A 385 29.47 -0.52 -1.36
N GLY A 386 28.33 -0.77 -0.71
CA GLY A 386 28.24 -1.02 0.73
C GLY A 386 28.36 0.28 1.58
N PRO A 387 28.63 0.17 2.89
CA PRO A 387 28.44 1.27 3.86
C PRO A 387 29.53 2.36 3.83
N ALA A 388 30.34 2.42 2.78
CA ALA A 388 31.36 3.45 2.58
C ALA A 388 30.78 4.87 2.60
N SER A 389 31.58 5.84 3.06
CA SER A 389 31.18 7.25 3.20
C SER A 389 30.65 7.87 1.89
N GLY A 390 31.20 7.45 0.74
CA GLY A 390 30.70 7.84 -0.59
C GLY A 390 29.25 7.39 -0.82
N THR A 391 28.96 6.11 -0.58
CA THR A 391 27.59 5.55 -0.67
C THR A 391 26.64 6.24 0.30
N ARG A 392 27.05 6.43 1.56
CA ARG A 392 26.22 7.06 2.61
C ARG A 392 25.83 8.50 2.28
N ALA A 393 26.60 9.19 1.43
CA ALA A 393 26.31 10.54 0.98
C ALA A 393 25.66 10.61 -0.42
N THR A 394 25.92 9.65 -1.32
CA THR A 394 25.61 9.75 -2.76
C THR A 394 25.16 8.41 -3.38
N THR A 395 24.18 8.46 -4.28
CA THR A 395 23.83 7.33 -5.16
C THR A 395 24.87 7.24 -6.27
N CYS A 396 26.01 6.65 -5.96
CA CYS A 396 27.17 6.50 -6.83
C CYS A 396 27.87 5.17 -6.54
N THR A 397 27.97 4.29 -7.55
CA THR A 397 28.90 3.16 -7.53
C THR A 397 30.16 3.59 -8.30
N PRO A 398 31.33 3.76 -7.66
CA PRO A 398 32.48 4.41 -8.29
C PRO A 398 33.44 3.42 -8.97
N GLY A 399 33.64 3.58 -10.28
CA GLY A 399 34.56 2.76 -11.08
C GLY A 399 33.93 1.46 -11.62
N PRO A 400 34.54 0.83 -12.65
CA PRO A 400 34.03 -0.41 -13.25
C PRO A 400 33.95 -1.56 -12.25
N ASP A 401 35.02 -1.80 -11.50
CA ASP A 401 35.16 -2.95 -10.61
C ASP A 401 34.09 -2.94 -9.50
N CYS A 402 33.76 -1.76 -8.95
CA CYS A 402 32.67 -1.62 -8.00
C CYS A 402 31.29 -1.91 -8.62
N ILE A 403 31.10 -1.66 -9.92
CA ILE A 403 29.86 -1.96 -10.63
C ILE A 403 29.76 -3.46 -10.93
N GLU A 404 30.85 -4.09 -11.39
CA GLU A 404 30.92 -5.54 -11.57
C GLU A 404 30.60 -6.28 -10.26
N ASN A 405 31.31 -5.96 -9.18
CA ASN A 405 31.09 -6.54 -7.85
C ASN A 405 29.63 -6.36 -7.37
N MET A 406 29.02 -5.18 -7.59
CA MET A 406 27.64 -4.92 -7.18
C MET A 406 26.60 -5.61 -8.06
N MET A 407 26.87 -5.81 -9.35
CA MET A 407 26.02 -6.62 -10.23
C MET A 407 26.09 -8.09 -9.82
N GLN A 408 27.29 -8.65 -9.63
CA GLN A 408 27.50 -10.03 -9.17
C GLN A 408 26.87 -10.29 -7.80
N SER A 409 27.04 -9.36 -6.85
CA SER A 409 26.42 -9.41 -5.51
C SER A 409 24.89 -9.47 -5.55
N THR A 410 24.25 -8.91 -6.59
CA THR A 410 22.79 -8.83 -6.71
C THR A 410 22.18 -9.80 -7.73
N ASP A 411 22.98 -10.64 -8.39
CA ASP A 411 22.54 -11.60 -9.42
C ASP A 411 21.51 -12.61 -8.89
N ASN A 412 21.68 -13.06 -7.64
CA ASN A 412 20.77 -14.00 -6.96
C ASN A 412 19.68 -13.32 -6.10
N MET A 413 19.53 -11.98 -6.15
CA MET A 413 18.52 -11.26 -5.36
C MET A 413 17.21 -11.10 -6.16
N PRO A 414 16.01 -11.29 -5.56
CA PRO A 414 14.73 -11.35 -6.26
C PRO A 414 14.14 -9.96 -6.63
N LEU A 415 14.97 -9.06 -7.17
CA LEU A 415 14.58 -7.73 -7.61
C LEU A 415 15.26 -7.37 -8.92
N ASN A 416 14.70 -6.40 -9.65
CA ASN A 416 15.41 -5.75 -10.74
C ASN A 416 16.37 -4.68 -10.19
N PHE A 417 17.55 -4.54 -10.78
CA PHE A 417 18.59 -3.61 -10.31
C PHE A 417 19.08 -2.68 -11.43
N GLY A 418 19.29 -1.41 -11.11
CA GLY A 418 20.03 -0.45 -11.93
C GLY A 418 21.11 0.24 -11.10
N PHE A 419 22.35 0.24 -11.60
CA PHE A 419 23.51 0.81 -10.92
C PHE A 419 23.95 2.13 -11.55
N THR A 420 24.17 3.16 -10.72
CA THR A 420 24.45 4.51 -11.18
C THR A 420 25.89 4.94 -10.93
N GLY A 421 26.66 5.14 -12.01
CA GLY A 421 28.06 5.56 -11.95
C GLY A 421 28.25 7.01 -11.51
N ALA A 422 29.41 7.30 -10.89
CA ALA A 422 29.78 8.64 -10.43
C ALA A 422 30.29 9.54 -11.58
N ARG A 423 29.79 10.78 -11.68
CA ARG A 423 30.20 11.75 -12.72
C ARG A 423 30.51 13.14 -12.15
N SER A 424 31.72 13.30 -11.60
CA SER A 424 32.14 14.51 -10.86
C SER A 424 33.57 14.98 -11.16
N GLY A 425 33.99 14.95 -12.43
CA GLY A 425 35.25 15.55 -12.91
C GLY A 425 35.08 16.95 -13.50
N THR A 426 36.11 17.80 -13.40
CA THR A 426 36.13 19.18 -13.97
C THR A 426 37.31 19.46 -14.93
N ARG A 427 38.23 18.50 -15.09
CA ARG A 427 39.33 18.51 -16.06
C ARG A 427 39.42 17.13 -16.70
N ILE A 428 39.57 17.10 -18.02
CA ILE A 428 40.31 16.04 -18.73
C ILE A 428 41.62 16.73 -19.14
N PRO A 429 42.82 16.22 -18.78
CA PRO A 429 44.07 16.84 -19.19
C PRO A 429 44.29 16.66 -20.69
N SER A 430 44.49 17.77 -21.41
CA SER A 430 45.01 17.76 -22.78
C SER A 430 46.49 17.34 -22.74
N GLY A 431 46.76 16.04 -22.88
CA GLY A 431 48.11 15.49 -22.89
C GLY A 431 48.25 14.04 -22.38
N SER A 432 47.27 13.49 -21.65
CA SER A 432 47.34 12.11 -21.15
C SER A 432 46.44 11.13 -21.90
N TRP A 433 47.01 10.41 -22.86
CA TRP A 433 46.40 9.29 -23.60
C TRP A 433 46.13 8.03 -22.74
N GLY A 434 45.88 8.21 -21.44
CA GLY A 434 45.43 7.17 -20.50
C GLY A 434 44.08 7.47 -19.82
N TYR A 435 43.48 8.65 -20.08
CA TYR A 435 42.18 9.07 -19.51
C TYR A 435 41.14 9.43 -20.60
N GLY A 436 41.18 8.70 -21.71
CA GLY A 436 40.14 8.71 -22.74
C GLY A 436 38.89 7.90 -22.36
N PRO A 437 37.91 7.80 -23.29
CA PRO A 437 36.66 7.01 -23.09
C PRO A 437 36.88 5.48 -23.00
N GLU A 438 38.12 5.02 -23.02
CA GLU A 438 38.53 3.65 -22.72
C GLU A 438 38.54 3.37 -21.21
N THR A 439 38.65 4.41 -20.37
CA THR A 439 38.41 4.32 -18.91
C THR A 439 36.93 4.06 -18.58
N SER A 440 36.00 4.42 -19.49
CA SER A 440 34.59 4.03 -19.42
C SER A 440 34.35 2.59 -19.90
N ARG A 441 35.01 1.63 -19.25
CA ARG A 441 34.65 0.20 -19.30
C ARG A 441 33.31 -0.02 -18.56
N GLY A 442 32.19 0.20 -19.25
CA GLY A 442 30.84 -0.21 -18.84
C GLY A 442 30.33 0.40 -17.52
N LEU A 443 29.55 1.48 -17.59
CA LEU A 443 28.81 1.99 -16.44
C LEU A 443 27.31 2.16 -16.79
N GLY A 444 26.45 1.99 -15.80
CA GLY A 444 25.01 2.16 -15.92
C GLY A 444 24.53 3.62 -15.86
N ILE A 445 23.26 3.83 -15.50
CA ILE A 445 22.55 5.11 -15.59
C ILE A 445 23.29 6.22 -14.80
N TYR A 446 23.63 7.36 -15.42
CA TYR A 446 24.58 8.29 -14.80
C TYR A 446 24.02 9.16 -13.66
N SER A 447 24.79 9.23 -12.57
CA SER A 447 24.56 10.08 -11.41
C SER A 447 25.66 11.14 -11.26
N SER A 448 25.27 12.38 -10.96
CA SER A 448 26.20 13.50 -10.73
C SER A 448 25.93 14.17 -9.39
N SER A 449 26.99 14.29 -8.59
CA SER A 449 26.95 14.86 -7.25
C SER A 449 28.14 15.81 -7.06
N HIS A 450 27.87 17.07 -6.74
CA HIS A 450 28.88 18.12 -6.55
C HIS A 450 29.66 18.56 -7.81
N ARG A 451 28.95 19.02 -8.85
CA ARG A 451 29.59 19.87 -9.88
C ARG A 451 29.93 21.24 -9.25
N ARG A 452 31.17 21.43 -8.80
CA ARG A 452 31.72 22.77 -8.46
C ARG A 452 31.80 23.60 -9.75
N LEU A 453 30.79 24.41 -10.01
CA LEU A 453 30.81 25.41 -11.08
C LEU A 453 31.50 26.67 -10.56
N SER A 454 32.82 26.77 -10.75
CA SER A 454 33.55 28.02 -10.46
C SER A 454 33.01 29.17 -11.34
N PRO A 455 32.91 30.40 -10.81
CA PRO A 455 32.47 31.55 -11.62
C PRO A 455 33.39 31.84 -12.83
N SER A 456 34.68 31.54 -12.70
CA SER A 456 35.73 31.84 -13.67
C SER A 456 35.88 30.80 -14.79
N ARG A 457 36.23 31.33 -15.97
CA ARG A 457 36.57 30.67 -17.26
C ARG A 457 35.35 30.20 -18.09
N ARG A 458 35.45 30.40 -19.42
CA ARG A 458 34.43 30.06 -20.42
C ARG A 458 34.32 28.52 -20.56
N PRO A 459 33.14 27.96 -20.89
CA PRO A 459 33.07 26.58 -21.37
C PRO A 459 33.76 26.50 -22.74
N LEU A 460 34.70 25.57 -22.90
CA LEU A 460 35.20 25.18 -24.21
C LEU A 460 34.04 24.56 -25.02
N ARG A 461 33.93 24.92 -26.30
CA ARG A 461 32.99 24.28 -27.23
C ARG A 461 33.48 22.87 -27.54
N HIS A 462 32.99 21.87 -26.82
CA HIS A 462 33.04 20.48 -27.30
C HIS A 462 31.78 20.18 -28.13
N PRO A 463 31.91 19.85 -29.44
CA PRO A 463 30.87 19.16 -30.18
C PRO A 463 30.83 17.70 -29.67
N GLY A 464 30.19 17.49 -28.53
CA GLY A 464 30.16 16.22 -27.82
C GLY A 464 28.88 16.08 -27.03
N ALA A 465 27.85 15.55 -27.67
CA ALA A 465 26.73 14.98 -26.93
C ALA A 465 27.21 13.77 -26.12
N ASP A 466 26.51 13.46 -25.03
CA ASP A 466 26.57 12.11 -24.47
C ASP A 466 25.83 11.17 -25.44
N PRO A 467 26.51 10.30 -26.21
CA PRO A 467 25.87 9.59 -27.33
C PRO A 467 24.96 8.45 -26.86
N HIS A 468 25.01 8.08 -25.58
CA HIS A 468 24.67 6.74 -25.12
C HIS A 468 23.25 6.61 -24.56
N GLY A 469 22.41 7.63 -24.72
CA GLY A 469 20.97 7.54 -24.42
C GLY A 469 20.57 7.69 -22.94
N HIS A 470 21.51 7.78 -22.00
CA HIS A 470 21.22 7.66 -20.58
C HIS A 470 20.54 8.87 -19.93
N ALA A 471 19.73 8.59 -18.91
CA ALA A 471 19.30 9.59 -17.95
C ALA A 471 20.48 10.14 -17.13
N GLU A 472 20.39 11.41 -16.73
CA GLU A 472 21.39 12.09 -15.88
C GLU A 472 20.72 12.63 -14.62
N ARG A 473 21.14 12.14 -13.46
CA ARG A 473 20.66 12.56 -12.12
C ARG A 473 21.58 13.63 -11.54
N VAL A 474 21.03 14.70 -10.96
CA VAL A 474 21.82 15.81 -10.38
C VAL A 474 21.40 16.11 -8.94
N ARG A 475 22.33 15.98 -7.97
CA ARG A 475 22.23 16.65 -6.66
C ARG A 475 22.95 18.00 -6.75
N LEU A 476 22.20 19.10 -6.60
CA LEU A 476 22.75 20.46 -6.61
C LEU A 476 23.57 20.73 -5.34
N PRO A 477 24.53 21.69 -5.35
CA PRO A 477 25.34 21.99 -4.17
C PRO A 477 24.51 22.47 -2.97
N GLY A 478 24.85 22.03 -1.76
CA GLY A 478 24.29 22.50 -0.48
C GLY A 478 24.94 23.79 0.06
N ALA A 479 25.72 24.49 -0.76
CA ALA A 479 26.17 25.86 -0.54
C ALA A 479 26.37 26.56 -1.89
N ASP A 480 26.00 27.84 -2.02
CA ASP A 480 26.11 28.60 -3.28
C ASP A 480 27.55 29.03 -3.63
N ALA A 481 28.54 28.18 -3.33
CA ALA A 481 29.96 28.40 -3.67
C ALA A 481 30.22 28.43 -5.20
N GLY A 482 29.22 28.06 -6.01
CA GLY A 482 29.23 28.19 -7.48
C GLY A 482 28.20 29.18 -8.05
N GLY A 483 27.58 30.01 -7.21
CA GLY A 483 26.58 31.00 -7.62
C GLY A 483 25.13 30.51 -7.64
N PHE A 484 24.20 31.46 -7.83
CA PHE A 484 22.75 31.26 -7.68
C PHE A 484 22.09 30.48 -8.84
N ARG A 485 20.85 29.99 -8.61
CA ARG A 485 20.10 29.17 -9.58
C ARG A 485 19.89 29.82 -10.97
N ARG A 486 19.74 31.15 -11.09
CA ARG A 486 19.54 31.83 -12.40
C ARG A 486 20.75 31.65 -13.36
N PRO A 487 22.00 32.04 -13.02
CA PRO A 487 23.17 31.78 -13.88
C PRO A 487 23.54 30.29 -14.02
N LEU A 488 23.00 29.39 -13.19
CA LEU A 488 23.04 27.94 -13.40
C LEU A 488 22.10 27.50 -14.54
N HIS A 489 20.90 28.07 -14.65
CA HIS A 489 19.93 27.75 -15.71
C HIS A 489 20.40 28.20 -17.10
N SER A 490 20.98 29.40 -17.23
CA SER A 490 21.48 29.91 -18.52
C SER A 490 22.76 29.20 -19.03
N ARG A 491 23.39 28.37 -18.19
CA ARG A 491 24.60 27.57 -18.53
C ARG A 491 24.30 26.08 -18.75
N VAL A 492 23.02 25.70 -18.89
CA VAL A 492 22.58 24.32 -19.16
C VAL A 492 21.70 24.27 -20.42
N PRO A 493 22.11 23.56 -21.48
CA PRO A 493 21.27 23.39 -22.68
C PRO A 493 19.92 22.74 -22.36
N ARG A 494 18.87 23.11 -23.11
CA ARG A 494 17.50 22.55 -23.04
C ARG A 494 17.45 21.06 -23.47
N ARG A 495 17.98 20.14 -22.67
CA ARG A 495 17.92 18.67 -22.86
C ARG A 495 17.74 17.93 -21.53
N GLY A 496 17.07 16.78 -21.53
CA GLY A 496 16.61 16.07 -20.33
C GLY A 496 17.68 15.82 -19.26
N ARG A 497 17.42 16.32 -18.04
CA ARG A 497 18.27 16.21 -16.83
C ARG A 497 17.37 16.19 -15.58
N ARG A 498 17.67 15.35 -14.59
CA ARG A 498 16.87 15.24 -13.34
C ARG A 498 17.47 15.99 -12.18
N ARG A 499 16.59 16.49 -11.30
CA ARG A 499 16.96 16.97 -9.96
C ARG A 499 16.61 15.90 -8.93
N GLY A 500 17.50 15.69 -7.96
CA GLY A 500 17.12 15.08 -6.68
C GLY A 500 16.29 16.03 -5.81
N SER A 501 16.16 15.73 -4.51
CA SER A 501 15.42 16.53 -3.52
C SER A 501 15.66 18.05 -3.66
N CYS A 502 14.57 18.84 -3.65
CA CYS A 502 14.52 20.15 -4.31
C CYS A 502 14.33 21.35 -3.35
N ALA A 503 15.06 21.38 -2.22
CA ALA A 503 14.89 22.42 -1.19
C ALA A 503 16.05 23.44 -1.07
N ARG A 504 15.89 24.60 -1.75
CA ARG A 504 16.25 25.97 -1.29
C ARG A 504 17.71 26.33 -0.88
N HIS A 505 17.89 27.61 -0.54
CA HIS A 505 19.02 28.40 0.00
C HIS A 505 18.47 29.85 0.20
N HIS A 506 19.06 30.83 0.91
CA HIS A 506 20.32 30.98 1.69
C HIS A 506 20.10 32.14 2.73
N ARG A 507 21.03 32.83 3.44
CA ARG A 507 22.50 33.08 3.34
C ARG A 507 23.08 33.50 4.73
N ARG A 508 24.34 33.97 4.72
CA ARG A 508 25.13 34.69 5.76
C ARG A 508 24.44 35.11 7.10
N LEU A 509 24.71 34.39 8.20
CA LEU A 509 25.55 34.81 9.35
C LEU A 509 25.46 33.81 10.53
N ARG A 510 26.59 33.63 11.25
CA ARG A 510 26.86 32.66 12.35
C ARG A 510 26.65 31.16 11.95
N ARG A 511 27.60 30.30 12.34
CA ARG A 511 28.08 29.25 11.40
C ARG A 511 27.55 27.82 11.55
N ALA A 512 26.97 27.42 12.69
CA ALA A 512 26.54 26.02 12.94
C ALA A 512 25.01 25.85 12.99
N GLN A 513 24.35 26.25 14.09
CA GLN A 513 22.90 26.07 14.27
C GLN A 513 22.06 26.63 13.12
N ARG A 514 22.41 27.81 12.59
CA ARG A 514 21.72 28.41 11.44
C ARG A 514 21.92 27.63 10.12
N HIS A 515 22.97 26.84 9.95
CA HIS A 515 23.07 25.95 8.79
C HIS A 515 21.98 24.86 8.84
N SER A 516 21.74 24.26 10.00
CA SER A 516 20.64 23.31 10.19
C SER A 516 19.28 23.94 9.88
N LEU A 517 18.99 25.11 10.47
CA LEU A 517 17.73 25.85 10.25
C LEU A 517 17.52 26.34 8.80
N VAL A 518 18.59 26.63 8.05
CA VAL A 518 18.52 26.99 6.62
C VAL A 518 18.34 25.77 5.71
N HIS A 519 18.75 24.58 6.17
CA HIS A 519 18.50 23.31 5.46
C HIS A 519 17.19 22.62 5.85
N GLN A 520 16.64 22.92 7.04
CA GLN A 520 15.35 22.39 7.53
C GLN A 520 14.30 23.46 7.93
N PRO A 521 14.08 24.54 7.15
CA PRO A 521 13.00 25.47 7.48
C PRO A 521 11.65 24.79 7.25
N HIS A 522 10.87 24.56 8.31
CA HIS A 522 9.57 23.84 8.28
C HIS A 522 8.71 24.18 7.06
N SER A 523 8.55 25.48 6.77
CA SER A 523 7.73 25.96 5.66
C SER A 523 8.13 25.38 4.29
N ALA A 524 9.39 24.95 4.10
CA ALA A 524 9.86 24.31 2.89
C ALA A 524 9.29 22.92 2.64
N LEU A 525 9.12 22.11 3.70
CA LEU A 525 8.62 20.74 3.62
C LEU A 525 7.12 20.74 3.31
N HIS A 526 6.36 21.58 4.02
CA HIS A 526 4.95 21.85 3.70
C HIS A 526 4.76 22.23 2.22
N LYS A 527 5.64 23.10 1.70
CA LYS A 527 5.64 23.56 0.30
C LYS A 527 6.00 22.49 -0.73
N GLU A 528 6.54 21.33 -0.33
CA GLU A 528 6.68 20.19 -1.24
C GLU A 528 5.38 19.38 -1.34
N HIS A 529 4.65 19.19 -0.23
CA HIS A 529 3.35 18.50 -0.25
C HIS A 529 2.30 19.27 -1.08
N SER A 530 2.18 20.60 -0.91
CA SER A 530 1.25 21.39 -1.72
C SER A 530 1.56 21.34 -3.22
N GLY A 531 2.84 21.28 -3.61
CA GLY A 531 3.27 21.09 -5.00
C GLY A 531 3.09 19.66 -5.55
N ARG A 532 2.93 18.64 -4.69
CA ARG A 532 2.71 17.24 -5.11
C ARG A 532 1.27 16.97 -5.56
N GLY A 533 0.30 17.67 -4.97
CA GLY A 533 -1.10 17.64 -5.41
C GLY A 533 -1.29 18.18 -6.84
N LEU A 534 -0.60 19.28 -7.17
CA LEU A 534 -0.62 19.97 -8.47
C LEU A 534 0.13 19.23 -9.60
N GLY A 535 0.37 17.91 -9.51
CA GLY A 535 1.07 17.12 -10.55
C GLY A 535 2.52 17.52 -10.88
N HIS A 536 3.06 18.59 -10.29
CA HIS A 536 4.39 19.12 -10.61
C HIS A 536 5.53 18.17 -10.17
N ALA A 537 5.34 17.42 -9.08
CA ALA A 537 6.24 16.32 -8.72
C ALA A 537 5.80 14.99 -9.37
N TYR A 538 6.62 14.48 -10.30
CA TYR A 538 6.30 13.31 -11.15
C TYR A 538 6.69 11.96 -10.55
N HIS A 539 7.55 11.91 -9.52
CA HIS A 539 7.92 10.65 -8.86
C HIS A 539 8.08 10.82 -7.34
N LEU A 540 7.97 9.71 -6.61
CA LEU A 540 8.53 9.53 -5.26
C LEU A 540 9.71 8.54 -5.31
N SER A 541 10.52 8.55 -4.27
CA SER A 541 11.72 7.70 -4.13
C SER A 541 12.22 7.74 -2.69
N SER A 542 12.89 6.69 -2.20
CA SER A 542 13.21 6.59 -0.77
C SER A 542 14.31 7.56 -0.32
N SER A 543 15.47 7.57 -0.99
CA SER A 543 16.74 8.01 -0.37
C SER A 543 17.14 7.10 0.82
N GLY A 544 16.89 5.79 0.70
CA GLY A 544 16.97 4.79 1.77
C GLY A 544 18.29 4.84 2.55
N GLN A 545 18.20 4.93 3.89
CA GLN A 545 19.33 5.08 4.83
C GLN A 545 20.20 6.36 4.63
N ALA A 546 19.87 7.22 3.66
CA ALA A 546 20.58 8.45 3.33
C ALA A 546 19.59 9.63 3.17
N MET A 547 18.94 9.99 4.28
CA MET A 547 17.82 10.96 4.40
C MET A 547 16.42 10.44 4.03
N GLY A 548 16.21 9.11 3.98
CA GLY A 548 14.87 8.53 3.86
C GLY A 548 14.82 7.01 4.08
N ARG A 549 13.66 6.39 3.86
CA ARG A 549 13.34 5.02 4.28
C ARG A 549 12.82 4.18 3.11
N ILE A 550 13.42 3.00 2.90
CA ILE A 550 13.20 2.18 1.70
C ILE A 550 11.79 1.57 1.62
N GLY A 551 11.27 1.00 2.70
CA GLY A 551 9.92 0.40 2.74
C GLY A 551 8.77 1.43 2.76
N GLU A 552 9.06 2.73 2.78
CA GLU A 552 8.04 3.79 2.91
C GLU A 552 7.65 4.46 1.58
N VAL A 553 8.18 4.04 0.43
CA VAL A 553 7.90 4.73 -0.86
C VAL A 553 6.40 4.71 -1.21
N VAL A 554 5.74 3.57 -1.01
CA VAL A 554 4.31 3.39 -1.28
C VAL A 554 3.47 4.09 -0.20
N SER A 555 3.70 3.80 1.10
CA SER A 555 2.92 4.41 2.20
C SER A 555 3.01 5.94 2.22
N ARG A 556 4.19 6.54 1.99
CA ARG A 556 4.36 8.01 1.93
C ARG A 556 3.72 8.63 0.70
N THR A 557 3.53 7.86 -0.38
CA THR A 557 2.74 8.30 -1.55
C THR A 557 1.28 8.45 -1.15
N TRP A 558 0.69 7.42 -0.54
CA TRP A 558 -0.71 7.40 -0.14
C TRP A 558 -1.03 8.36 1.01
N GLN A 559 -0.17 8.45 2.03
CA GLN A 559 -0.23 9.49 3.07
C GLN A 559 -0.20 10.91 2.48
N THR A 560 0.52 11.13 1.38
CA THR A 560 0.50 12.45 0.70
C THR A 560 -0.80 12.67 -0.06
N ALA A 561 -1.35 11.64 -0.74
CA ALA A 561 -2.64 11.74 -1.43
C ALA A 561 -3.79 12.03 -0.46
N ASP A 562 -3.82 11.29 0.66
CA ASP A 562 -4.74 11.40 1.78
C ASP A 562 -4.69 12.78 2.45
N LYS A 563 -3.51 13.23 2.93
CA LYS A 563 -3.33 14.57 3.51
C LYS A 563 -3.76 15.68 2.54
N MET A 564 -3.46 15.55 1.25
CA MET A 564 -3.92 16.52 0.25
C MET A 564 -5.42 16.40 -0.08
N ARG A 565 -6.09 15.30 0.26
CA ARG A 565 -7.52 15.07 0.02
C ARG A 565 -8.38 15.56 1.17
N LEU A 566 -7.88 15.43 2.40
CA LEU A 566 -8.42 16.08 3.59
C LEU A 566 -8.25 17.59 3.52
N PHE A 567 -7.04 18.09 3.25
CA PHE A 567 -6.76 19.53 3.33
C PHE A 567 -7.26 20.37 2.14
N ARG A 568 -7.32 19.82 0.92
CA ARG A 568 -7.72 20.59 -0.29
C ARG A 568 -9.05 20.15 -0.89
N GLY A 569 -9.73 19.18 -0.30
CA GLY A 569 -10.85 18.49 -0.96
C GLY A 569 -10.38 17.70 -2.19
N LYS A 570 -11.30 17.51 -3.13
CA LYS A 570 -11.05 16.83 -4.42
C LYS A 570 -10.09 17.61 -5.32
N LEU A 571 -9.54 16.94 -6.33
CA LEU A 571 -8.95 17.62 -7.48
C LEU A 571 -10.08 18.08 -8.39
N ASP A 572 -9.83 19.10 -9.23
CA ASP A 572 -10.79 19.54 -10.26
C ASP A 572 -11.10 18.40 -11.26
N GLU A 573 -10.20 17.42 -11.33
CA GLU A 573 -10.25 16.23 -12.18
C GLU A 573 -10.80 14.97 -11.45
N ASP A 574 -11.06 15.03 -10.13
CA ASP A 574 -11.66 13.92 -9.35
C ASP A 574 -13.19 13.94 -9.50
N SER A 575 -13.81 12.80 -9.82
CA SER A 575 -15.27 12.64 -9.84
C SER A 575 -15.91 13.06 -8.50
N PRO A 576 -17.12 13.68 -8.47
CA PRO A 576 -17.84 13.90 -7.21
C PRO A 576 -18.04 12.62 -6.37
N LYS A 577 -18.06 11.45 -7.02
CA LYS A 577 -18.35 10.15 -6.41
C LYS A 577 -17.11 9.38 -5.90
N ASN A 578 -15.91 9.64 -6.43
CA ASN A 578 -14.70 8.84 -6.19
C ASN A 578 -13.42 9.66 -6.40
N ASP A 579 -12.26 9.13 -5.98
CA ASP A 579 -10.96 9.80 -6.07
C ASP A 579 -10.04 9.12 -7.10
N ASN A 580 -10.64 8.49 -8.13
CA ASN A 580 -9.93 7.65 -9.12
C ASN A 580 -8.79 8.40 -9.82
N PHE A 581 -9.02 9.65 -10.23
CA PHE A 581 -8.02 10.42 -10.95
C PHE A 581 -6.82 10.75 -10.04
N ARG A 582 -7.06 11.17 -8.79
CA ARG A 582 -6.02 11.33 -7.77
C ARG A 582 -5.26 10.03 -7.52
N VAL A 583 -5.95 8.91 -7.37
CA VAL A 583 -5.31 7.60 -7.15
C VAL A 583 -4.38 7.24 -8.30
N LYS A 584 -4.86 7.35 -9.55
CA LYS A 584 -4.06 7.14 -10.77
C LYS A 584 -2.89 8.14 -10.89
N ARG A 585 -3.10 9.42 -10.57
CA ARG A 585 -2.06 10.47 -10.51
C ARG A 585 -0.97 10.17 -9.47
N TYR A 586 -1.29 9.44 -8.39
CA TYR A 586 -0.35 9.14 -7.31
C TYR A 586 0.37 7.80 -7.47
N ILE A 587 -0.30 6.70 -7.87
CA ILE A 587 0.39 5.43 -8.14
C ILE A 587 1.44 5.57 -9.26
N ALA A 588 1.15 6.38 -10.28
CA ALA A 588 2.08 6.73 -11.35
C ALA A 588 3.44 7.23 -10.84
N LYS A 589 3.49 7.85 -9.65
CA LYS A 589 4.69 8.43 -9.05
C LYS A 589 5.68 7.38 -8.53
N TYR A 590 5.26 6.14 -8.28
CA TYR A 590 6.15 5.04 -7.90
C TYR A 590 6.14 3.85 -8.88
N THR A 591 5.28 3.86 -9.91
CA THR A 591 5.25 2.83 -10.95
C THR A 591 5.78 3.38 -12.30
N ILE A 592 4.91 3.93 -13.15
CA ILE A 592 5.22 4.19 -14.56
C ILE A 592 6.15 5.41 -14.77
N ASN A 593 6.02 6.47 -13.98
CA ASN A 593 6.88 7.66 -14.14
C ASN A 593 8.35 7.39 -13.76
N PRO A 594 8.66 6.64 -12.69
CA PRO A 594 10.00 6.08 -12.47
C PRO A 594 10.54 5.24 -13.65
N ALA A 595 9.69 4.43 -14.30
CA ALA A 595 10.09 3.59 -15.42
C ALA A 595 10.37 4.39 -16.72
N LEU A 596 9.46 5.31 -17.07
CA LEU A 596 9.60 6.26 -18.18
C LEU A 596 10.84 7.13 -17.99
N ALA A 597 11.08 7.58 -16.76
CA ALA A 597 12.29 8.25 -16.38
C ALA A 597 13.53 7.39 -16.67
N HIS A 598 13.63 6.17 -16.18
CA HIS A 598 14.88 5.42 -16.26
C HIS A 598 15.06 4.59 -17.53
N GLY A 599 14.12 4.70 -18.47
CA GLY A 599 14.23 4.09 -19.80
C GLY A 599 13.85 2.61 -19.84
N ILE A 600 12.94 2.21 -18.95
CA ILE A 600 12.58 0.81 -18.69
C ILE A 600 11.05 0.55 -18.73
N ALA A 601 10.25 1.53 -19.15
CA ALA A 601 8.78 1.47 -19.21
C ALA A 601 8.22 0.41 -20.19
N SER A 602 9.06 -0.08 -21.11
CA SER A 602 8.79 -1.22 -21.98
C SER A 602 8.85 -2.58 -21.25
N TYR A 603 9.50 -2.63 -20.08
CA TYR A 603 9.73 -3.89 -19.35
C TYR A 603 8.93 -3.96 -18.05
N VAL A 604 8.76 -2.83 -17.34
CA VAL A 604 8.15 -2.75 -16.00
C VAL A 604 7.46 -1.40 -15.78
N GLY A 605 6.66 -1.31 -14.71
CA GLY A 605 6.14 -0.04 -14.18
C GLY A 605 4.64 0.18 -14.37
N SER A 606 3.91 -0.80 -14.89
CA SER A 606 2.45 -0.79 -14.99
C SER A 606 1.93 -2.20 -15.30
N VAL A 607 0.66 -2.45 -15.03
CA VAL A 607 -0.01 -3.72 -15.31
C VAL A 607 -0.50 -3.73 -16.76
N GLU A 608 0.37 -4.13 -17.69
CA GLU A 608 0.12 -4.16 -19.14
C GLU A 608 0.72 -5.44 -19.77
N PRO A 609 0.07 -6.06 -20.77
CA PRO A 609 0.63 -7.19 -21.51
C PRO A 609 2.02 -6.91 -22.13
N GLY A 610 2.82 -7.95 -22.27
CA GLY A 610 4.21 -7.88 -22.75
C GLY A 610 5.23 -7.40 -21.71
N LYS A 611 4.78 -6.82 -20.58
CA LYS A 611 5.67 -6.42 -19.48
C LYS A 611 5.95 -7.58 -18.53
N MET A 612 7.06 -7.50 -17.82
CA MET A 612 7.45 -8.48 -16.81
C MET A 612 6.40 -8.53 -15.69
N ALA A 613 6.00 -9.73 -15.29
CA ALA A 613 4.97 -9.97 -14.27
C ALA A 613 5.49 -9.69 -12.85
N ASP A 614 5.77 -8.41 -12.60
CA ASP A 614 6.19 -7.84 -11.34
C ASP A 614 4.98 -7.17 -10.66
N LEU A 615 4.25 -7.95 -9.87
CA LEU A 615 2.92 -7.62 -9.37
C LEU A 615 2.86 -7.73 -7.85
N VAL A 616 1.97 -6.96 -7.23
CA VAL A 616 1.75 -6.98 -5.77
C VAL A 616 0.25 -7.03 -5.50
N LEU A 617 -0.16 -8.00 -4.69
CA LEU A 617 -1.53 -8.09 -4.20
C LEU A 617 -1.61 -7.55 -2.77
N TRP A 618 -2.72 -6.89 -2.47
CA TRP A 618 -2.98 -6.21 -1.20
C TRP A 618 -4.40 -6.52 -0.75
N LYS A 619 -4.61 -6.91 0.51
CA LYS A 619 -5.93 -6.77 1.14
C LYS A 619 -6.31 -5.27 1.15
N PRO A 620 -7.52 -4.86 0.72
CA PRO A 620 -7.90 -3.45 0.64
C PRO A 620 -7.67 -2.67 1.94
N ALA A 621 -7.91 -3.32 3.08
CA ALA A 621 -7.74 -2.73 4.41
C ALA A 621 -6.26 -2.57 4.86
N LEU A 622 -5.30 -3.18 4.13
CA LEU A 622 -3.84 -3.07 4.34
C LEU A 622 -3.13 -2.33 3.19
N PHE A 623 -3.89 -1.87 2.18
CA PHE A 623 -3.36 -1.30 0.94
C PHE A 623 -2.33 -0.20 1.17
N GLY A 624 -1.14 -0.37 0.62
CA GLY A 624 -0.03 0.57 0.76
C GLY A 624 0.67 0.61 2.12
N ALA A 625 0.19 -0.12 3.13
CA ALA A 625 0.89 -0.34 4.40
C ALA A 625 1.65 -1.67 4.42
N LYS A 626 1.01 -2.79 4.05
CA LYS A 626 1.61 -4.13 3.97
C LYS A 626 1.00 -4.90 2.79
N PRO A 627 1.82 -5.46 1.87
CA PRO A 627 1.31 -6.33 0.81
C PRO A 627 0.87 -7.68 1.39
N GLU A 628 -0.06 -8.34 0.71
CA GLU A 628 -0.43 -9.74 0.97
C GLU A 628 0.61 -10.68 0.35
N LEU A 629 0.94 -10.47 -0.92
CA LEU A 629 2.05 -11.15 -1.59
C LEU A 629 2.67 -10.32 -2.71
N VAL A 630 3.91 -10.65 -3.06
CA VAL A 630 4.73 -10.00 -4.08
C VAL A 630 5.18 -11.05 -5.09
N ILE A 631 4.83 -10.82 -6.35
CA ILE A 631 5.21 -11.61 -7.53
C ILE A 631 6.35 -10.89 -8.25
N LYS A 632 7.33 -11.65 -8.73
CA LYS A 632 8.46 -11.16 -9.51
C LYS A 632 8.64 -12.08 -10.72
N GLY A 633 8.55 -11.53 -11.92
CA GLY A 633 8.64 -12.31 -13.17
C GLY A 633 7.76 -13.57 -13.16
N GLY A 634 6.53 -13.46 -12.66
CA GLY A 634 5.56 -14.55 -12.61
C GLY A 634 5.61 -15.48 -11.39
N GLN A 635 6.64 -15.43 -10.55
CA GLN A 635 6.73 -16.28 -9.34
C GLN A 635 6.62 -15.47 -8.04
N ILE A 636 5.96 -16.04 -7.02
CA ILE A 636 5.84 -15.43 -5.69
C ILE A 636 7.23 -15.40 -5.01
N ILE A 637 7.71 -14.20 -4.67
CA ILE A 637 8.97 -13.98 -3.96
C ILE A 637 8.80 -13.73 -2.46
N SER A 638 7.62 -13.24 -2.06
CA SER A 638 7.26 -13.00 -0.67
C SER A 638 5.75 -13.07 -0.48
N ALA A 639 5.28 -13.56 0.67
CA ALA A 639 3.86 -13.61 1.03
C ALA A 639 3.69 -13.49 2.55
N GLN A 640 2.55 -12.98 3.00
CA GLN A 640 2.11 -13.06 4.38
C GLN A 640 1.78 -14.53 4.67
N ILE A 641 2.62 -15.17 5.47
CA ILE A 641 2.47 -16.58 5.84
C ILE A 641 2.69 -16.71 7.33
N GLY A 642 1.93 -17.60 7.94
CA GLY A 642 1.94 -17.93 9.34
C GLY A 642 3.13 -18.80 9.76
N LEU A 643 2.95 -19.49 10.89
CA LEU A 643 3.86 -20.51 11.38
C LEU A 643 4.05 -21.62 10.34
N ALA A 644 5.29 -21.84 9.88
CA ALA A 644 5.59 -22.80 8.79
C ALA A 644 5.39 -24.29 9.16
N ASN A 645 5.15 -24.60 10.44
CA ASN A 645 4.82 -25.93 10.94
C ASN A 645 3.29 -26.10 11.14
N ALA A 646 2.48 -25.08 10.86
CA ALA A 646 1.06 -25.14 11.13
C ALA A 646 0.28 -25.98 10.11
N SER A 647 -0.81 -26.54 10.60
CA SER A 647 -1.84 -27.25 9.83
C SER A 647 -2.45 -26.43 8.68
N ILE A 648 -2.48 -25.09 8.79
CA ILE A 648 -2.92 -24.16 7.73
C ILE A 648 -2.02 -22.90 7.68
N PRO A 649 -1.83 -22.27 6.50
CA PRO A 649 -0.81 -21.23 6.29
C PRO A 649 -1.11 -19.87 6.93
N ASN A 650 -2.28 -19.68 7.55
CA ASN A 650 -2.71 -18.44 8.21
C ASN A 650 -2.65 -18.47 9.75
N ALA A 651 -1.99 -19.46 10.35
CA ALA A 651 -1.82 -19.54 11.80
C ALA A 651 -0.71 -18.60 12.31
N GLU A 652 -0.97 -17.82 13.34
CA GLU A 652 -0.02 -16.84 13.90
C GLU A 652 1.32 -17.48 14.34
N PRO A 653 2.48 -16.80 14.17
CA PRO A 653 2.64 -15.41 13.74
C PRO A 653 2.62 -15.21 12.21
N MET A 654 1.69 -14.39 11.74
CA MET A 654 1.59 -13.94 10.36
C MET A 654 2.67 -12.91 10.04
N MET A 655 3.56 -13.26 9.12
CA MET A 655 4.73 -12.45 8.75
C MET A 655 4.93 -12.45 7.24
N LEU A 656 5.46 -11.35 6.69
CA LEU A 656 5.90 -11.32 5.30
C LEU A 656 7.20 -12.13 5.16
N ARG A 657 7.05 -13.38 4.73
CA ARG A 657 8.14 -14.38 4.63
C ARG A 657 8.66 -14.48 3.20
N LYS A 658 9.86 -15.04 3.06
CA LYS A 658 10.53 -15.29 1.77
C LYS A 658 9.95 -16.56 1.12
N MET A 659 9.55 -16.48 -0.15
CA MET A 659 8.95 -17.60 -0.90
C MET A 659 9.89 -18.20 -1.96
N PHE A 660 9.48 -19.29 -2.61
CA PHE A 660 10.33 -20.07 -3.53
C PHE A 660 10.86 -19.28 -4.74
N GLY A 661 10.12 -18.30 -5.27
CA GLY A 661 10.62 -17.41 -6.33
C GLY A 661 11.84 -16.56 -5.92
N ALA A 662 12.13 -16.48 -4.62
CA ALA A 662 13.31 -15.83 -4.05
C ALA A 662 14.46 -16.80 -3.70
N CYS A 663 14.32 -18.09 -3.98
CA CYS A 663 15.28 -19.14 -3.58
C CYS A 663 16.10 -19.66 -4.76
N GLY A 664 17.41 -19.83 -4.53
CA GLY A 664 18.32 -20.36 -5.55
C GLY A 664 18.33 -19.53 -6.84
N ILE A 665 18.34 -20.23 -7.97
CA ILE A 665 18.60 -19.67 -9.30
C ILE A 665 17.35 -19.14 -10.03
N SER A 666 16.13 -19.40 -9.54
CA SER A 666 14.89 -18.88 -10.16
C SER A 666 14.88 -17.35 -10.24
N THR A 667 15.40 -16.71 -9.18
CA THR A 667 15.65 -15.26 -9.04
C THR A 667 16.25 -14.58 -10.27
N ARG A 668 17.05 -15.31 -11.05
CA ARG A 668 17.75 -14.85 -12.26
C ARG A 668 16.82 -14.73 -13.47
N LYS A 669 16.02 -15.75 -13.76
CA LYS A 669 15.01 -15.75 -14.86
C LYS A 669 13.90 -14.74 -14.56
N ASN A 670 13.55 -14.61 -13.29
CA ASN A 670 12.44 -13.80 -12.81
C ASN A 670 12.76 -12.29 -12.75
N SER A 671 14.02 -11.88 -12.96
CA SER A 671 14.47 -10.49 -12.75
C SER A 671 15.42 -9.99 -13.85
N ALA A 672 15.71 -8.69 -13.84
CA ALA A 672 16.65 -8.05 -14.74
C ALA A 672 17.70 -7.16 -14.07
N VAL A 673 18.86 -6.99 -14.70
CA VAL A 673 19.79 -5.88 -14.47
C VAL A 673 19.63 -4.88 -15.62
N PHE A 674 19.31 -3.65 -15.29
CA PHE A 674 19.16 -2.55 -16.26
C PHE A 674 20.53 -1.91 -16.52
N VAL A 675 21.00 -2.06 -17.77
CA VAL A 675 22.36 -1.72 -18.20
C VAL A 675 22.37 -0.67 -19.32
N SER A 676 23.52 -0.09 -19.60
CA SER A 676 23.70 0.79 -20.76
C SER A 676 23.79 -0.03 -22.05
N GLN A 677 23.11 0.39 -23.13
CA GLN A 677 23.19 -0.27 -24.44
C GLN A 677 24.66 -0.53 -24.86
N VAL A 678 25.50 0.50 -24.75
CA VAL A 678 26.95 0.44 -25.00
C VAL A 678 27.68 -0.67 -24.23
N SER A 679 27.24 -1.02 -23.02
CA SER A 679 27.86 -2.10 -22.25
C SER A 679 27.52 -3.50 -22.78
N LEU A 680 26.36 -3.65 -23.44
CA LEU A 680 25.99 -4.85 -24.20
C LEU A 680 26.71 -4.86 -25.54
N ASP A 681 26.67 -3.76 -26.30
CA ASP A 681 27.27 -3.63 -27.63
C ASP A 681 28.78 -3.95 -27.62
N LYS A 682 29.47 -3.52 -26.56
CA LYS A 682 30.92 -3.76 -26.37
C LYS A 682 31.26 -5.06 -25.63
N GLY A 683 30.27 -5.92 -25.36
CA GLY A 683 30.50 -7.20 -24.67
C GLY A 683 31.09 -7.05 -23.27
N ILE A 684 30.74 -6.00 -22.53
CA ILE A 684 31.36 -5.67 -21.23
C ILE A 684 30.63 -6.40 -20.09
N VAL A 685 29.32 -6.16 -19.94
CA VAL A 685 28.54 -6.76 -18.84
C VAL A 685 28.38 -8.28 -18.97
N GLN A 686 28.54 -8.82 -20.18
CA GLN A 686 28.60 -10.26 -20.44
C GLN A 686 29.84 -10.92 -19.82
N LYS A 687 30.95 -10.19 -19.65
CA LYS A 687 32.19 -10.72 -19.04
C LYS A 687 32.06 -10.90 -17.52
N TYR A 688 31.14 -10.18 -16.88
CA TYR A 688 30.88 -10.25 -15.44
C TYR A 688 30.21 -11.57 -15.00
N GLY A 689 29.94 -12.51 -15.91
CA GLY A 689 29.44 -13.86 -15.62
C GLY A 689 27.97 -13.95 -15.16
N LEU A 690 27.28 -12.81 -15.12
CA LEU A 690 25.90 -12.64 -14.64
C LEU A 690 24.93 -13.62 -15.32
N LYS A 691 23.93 -14.08 -14.56
CA LYS A 691 22.90 -15.02 -15.03
C LYS A 691 21.50 -14.42 -14.99
N LYS A 692 21.29 -13.30 -14.30
CA LYS A 692 20.09 -12.47 -14.38
C LYS A 692 19.99 -11.77 -15.75
N THR A 693 18.77 -11.63 -16.26
CA THR A 693 18.48 -11.02 -17.57
C THR A 693 19.10 -9.63 -17.70
N LEU A 694 19.88 -9.34 -18.76
CA LEU A 694 20.45 -8.01 -18.99
C LEU A 694 19.56 -7.23 -19.95
N LEU A 695 19.02 -6.08 -19.53
CA LEU A 695 18.10 -5.27 -20.33
C LEU A 695 18.65 -3.85 -20.56
N PRO A 696 18.71 -3.35 -21.81
CA PRO A 696 19.22 -2.02 -22.11
C PRO A 696 18.23 -0.91 -21.72
N VAL A 697 18.73 0.16 -21.10
CA VAL A 697 17.95 1.39 -20.90
C VAL A 697 17.87 2.23 -22.18
N SER A 698 16.67 2.67 -22.55
CA SER A 698 16.43 3.44 -23.79
C SER A 698 15.59 4.71 -23.54
N GLY A 699 15.29 5.49 -24.59
CA GLY A 699 14.33 6.62 -24.59
C GLY A 699 14.65 7.87 -23.74
N SER A 700 15.44 7.73 -22.68
CA SER A 700 15.60 8.67 -21.54
C SER A 700 16.12 10.08 -21.88
N ARG A 701 16.54 10.33 -23.14
CA ARG A 701 16.97 11.65 -23.63
C ARG A 701 15.85 12.48 -24.26
N LYS A 702 14.83 11.82 -24.81
CA LYS A 702 13.72 12.48 -25.54
C LYS A 702 12.64 12.99 -24.58
N ILE A 703 12.47 12.34 -23.43
CA ILE A 703 11.44 12.70 -22.44
C ILE A 703 11.61 14.12 -21.90
N THR A 704 10.48 14.77 -21.70
CA THR A 704 10.32 16.13 -21.17
C THR A 704 9.61 16.05 -19.82
N LYS A 705 8.69 16.98 -19.52
CA LYS A 705 7.84 16.95 -18.32
C LYS A 705 6.40 16.54 -18.64
N SER A 706 5.90 16.81 -19.84
CA SER A 706 4.55 16.39 -20.28
C SER A 706 4.42 14.87 -20.42
N ASP A 707 5.50 14.17 -20.75
CA ASP A 707 5.52 12.70 -20.94
C ASP A 707 5.31 11.89 -19.64
N PHE A 708 5.23 12.54 -18.47
CA PHE A 708 4.94 11.86 -17.21
C PHE A 708 3.44 11.72 -16.98
N VAL A 709 2.94 10.49 -17.10
CA VAL A 709 1.56 10.05 -16.90
C VAL A 709 0.91 10.76 -15.71
N LEU A 710 -0.19 11.47 -15.99
CA LEU A 710 -1.02 12.25 -15.05
C LEU A 710 -0.27 13.32 -14.22
N ASN A 711 0.98 13.60 -14.59
CA ASN A 711 1.93 14.43 -13.86
C ASN A 711 2.71 15.35 -14.82
N GLY A 712 2.03 15.92 -15.82
CA GLY A 712 2.64 16.76 -16.85
C GLY A 712 2.94 18.22 -16.48
N LEU A 713 2.42 18.71 -15.34
CA LEU A 713 2.28 20.15 -15.08
C LEU A 713 3.59 20.92 -14.79
N THR A 714 3.73 22.09 -15.42
CA THR A 714 4.90 23.01 -15.35
C THR A 714 4.52 24.43 -14.87
N PRO A 715 4.04 24.60 -13.62
CA PRO A 715 3.69 25.93 -13.10
C PRO A 715 4.89 26.89 -13.04
N LYS A 716 4.63 28.17 -13.33
CA LYS A 716 5.56 29.30 -13.14
C LYS A 716 5.68 29.55 -11.63
N LEU A 717 6.77 29.10 -11.00
CA LEU A 717 6.96 29.16 -9.54
C LEU A 717 7.95 30.27 -9.13
N SER A 718 7.48 31.17 -8.25
CA SER A 718 8.31 32.14 -7.51
C SER A 718 8.68 31.58 -6.13
N VAL A 719 9.85 31.97 -5.62
CA VAL A 719 10.28 31.68 -4.25
C VAL A 719 10.89 32.94 -3.64
N HIS A 720 10.23 33.51 -2.63
CA HIS A 720 10.73 34.69 -1.93
C HIS A 720 12.07 34.35 -1.23
N PRO A 721 13.15 35.13 -1.41
CA PRO A 721 14.49 34.76 -0.95
C PRO A 721 14.59 34.62 0.57
N GLU A 722 13.98 35.53 1.33
CA GLU A 722 14.06 35.56 2.80
C GLU A 722 12.88 34.87 3.49
N LYS A 723 11.64 35.31 3.22
CA LYS A 723 10.40 34.75 3.78
C LYS A 723 10.13 33.30 3.34
N TYR A 724 10.88 32.77 2.38
CA TYR A 724 10.74 31.44 1.78
C TYR A 724 9.31 31.09 1.28
N LEU A 725 8.45 32.08 1.06
CA LEU A 725 7.14 31.90 0.45
C LEU A 725 7.33 31.28 -0.94
N VAL A 726 6.48 30.31 -1.29
CA VAL A 726 6.39 29.81 -2.67
C VAL A 726 5.08 30.31 -3.23
N GLU A 727 5.14 30.89 -4.41
CA GLU A 727 3.99 31.42 -5.12
C GLU A 727 3.89 30.65 -6.43
N TRP A 728 2.72 30.09 -6.72
CA TRP A 728 2.37 29.78 -8.10
C TRP A 728 1.91 31.09 -8.74
N ILE A 729 2.69 31.54 -9.71
CA ILE A 729 2.30 32.60 -10.61
C ILE A 729 1.38 32.00 -11.67
N LYS A 730 0.16 32.50 -11.74
CA LYS A 730 -0.76 32.31 -12.85
C LYS A 730 -0.80 33.58 -13.69
N GLU A 731 -1.27 33.42 -14.92
CA GLU A 731 -1.84 34.50 -15.73
C GLU A 731 -3.34 34.17 -15.82
N GLU A 732 -4.19 35.04 -15.26
CA GLU A 732 -5.66 34.97 -15.32
C GLU A 732 -6.14 36.36 -15.78
N ASP A 733 -7.01 36.41 -16.79
CA ASP A 733 -7.60 37.64 -17.37
C ASP A 733 -6.58 38.73 -17.80
N GLY A 734 -5.33 38.32 -18.06
CA GLY A 734 -4.22 39.20 -18.44
C GLY A 734 -3.32 39.64 -17.28
N GLU A 735 -3.68 39.38 -16.03
CA GLU A 735 -2.92 39.79 -14.84
C GLU A 735 -2.06 38.68 -14.22
N GLU A 736 -0.91 39.05 -13.64
CA GLU A 736 0.02 38.11 -12.98
C GLU A 736 -0.42 37.77 -11.53
N LYS A 737 -1.43 36.91 -11.40
CA LYS A 737 -2.00 36.48 -10.12
C LYS A 737 -1.06 35.54 -9.34
N ARG A 738 -0.83 35.82 -8.05
CA ARG A 738 0.14 35.10 -7.20
C ARG A 738 -0.54 34.29 -6.10
N VAL A 739 -0.60 32.98 -6.28
CA VAL A 739 -1.22 32.05 -5.32
C VAL A 739 -0.17 31.48 -4.37
N HIS A 740 -0.26 31.81 -3.07
CA HIS A 740 0.67 31.25 -2.08
C HIS A 740 0.43 29.74 -1.88
N LEU A 741 1.43 28.91 -2.21
CA LEU A 741 1.36 27.46 -1.99
C LEU A 741 1.73 27.12 -0.55
N THR A 742 0.74 26.83 0.29
CA THR A 742 0.93 26.38 1.68
C THR A 742 0.01 25.22 2.04
N VAL A 743 0.32 24.55 3.16
CA VAL A 743 -0.47 23.52 3.84
C VAL A 743 0.09 23.35 5.26
N PRO A 744 -0.72 23.23 6.33
CA PRO A 744 -0.23 23.00 7.69
C PRO A 744 0.52 21.66 7.87
N PRO A 745 1.14 21.43 9.04
CA PRO A 745 1.44 20.07 9.52
C PRO A 745 0.20 19.15 9.51
N SER A 746 0.42 17.88 9.84
CA SER A 746 -0.65 16.93 10.16
C SER A 746 -0.25 16.24 11.44
N ASP A 747 -1.12 16.30 12.44
CA ASP A 747 -0.89 15.72 13.76
C ASP A 747 -1.17 14.20 13.74
N HIS A 748 -2.07 13.78 12.83
CA HIS A 748 -2.35 12.39 12.49
C HIS A 748 -2.16 12.12 10.99
N ILE A 749 -1.77 10.89 10.64
CA ILE A 749 -1.65 10.40 9.26
C ILE A 749 -2.14 8.94 9.18
N ALA A 750 -2.80 8.62 8.07
CA ALA A 750 -3.15 7.25 7.70
C ALA A 750 -1.91 6.36 7.48
N LEU A 751 -2.08 5.04 7.35
CA LEU A 751 -1.02 4.05 7.12
C LEU A 751 0.11 4.13 8.17
N ALA A 752 -0.25 4.27 9.44
CA ALA A 752 0.69 4.47 10.55
C ALA A 752 0.36 3.59 11.77
N GLN A 753 -0.04 4.19 12.90
CA GLN A 753 -0.22 3.50 14.19
C GLN A 753 -1.21 2.33 14.13
N THR A 754 -2.16 2.34 13.20
CA THR A 754 -3.10 1.25 12.90
C THR A 754 -2.42 -0.08 12.58
N TYR A 755 -1.25 -0.06 11.91
CA TYR A 755 -0.65 -1.23 11.24
C TYR A 755 0.74 -1.63 11.74
N PHE A 756 1.49 -0.72 12.36
CA PHE A 756 2.89 -0.94 12.75
C PHE A 756 3.04 -1.07 14.28
N LEU A 757 3.83 -2.05 14.72
CA LEU A 757 4.02 -2.39 16.14
C LEU A 757 4.95 -1.40 16.88
N PHE A 758 5.69 -0.59 16.11
CA PHE A 758 6.68 0.42 16.52
C PHE A 758 6.66 1.59 15.53
#